data_AF-A0A1G2Y3J9-F1
#
_entry.id   AF-A0A1G2Y3J9-F1
#
_cell.length_a   1.000
_cell.length_b   1.000
_cell.length_c   1.000
_cell.angle_alpha   90.00
_cell.angle_beta   90.00
_cell.angle_gamma   90.00
#
_symmetry.space_group_name_H-M   'P 1'
#
loop_
_entity.id
_entity.type
_entity.pdbx_description
1 polymer ?
#
loop_
_entity_poly.entity_id
_entity_poly.type
_entity_poly.pdbx_seq_one_letter_code
_entity_poly.pdbx_strand_id
1 'polypeptide(L)'
;MQRFLQIFILLLVIVCAKNLFADRIVEYLLEEGSATTVGDTAGNANNALFMGQPKWQTGHGGNSQYSLDFDGNTYFEAPDSVSLDSITSGFTMIAWIKADQSSLRDTIVWKLGAFRIWKSNANLMVTLDGVPNITDYVIMTGLIPNGVWLHIAVTYDGQYLAGYVDGVRKRRVRLNSSSIPISTSNYPLRVGWSGSVPHYCGSLDNVRLFNHALSDTEILADMIDDTVPTQPLTIVQSGTASTAIVIPSGIPKQTETVAANELQYHIEQATGILLGIYQENTKPSNFDGLIYIGACNATAAAGINGSYLEDNAYVIRNVGNNLFLAGHDSVGNPLGMLHVNDTRIGTMLAVYRFLEQYMGVKWLWPGSKGEIIPPTSNIVADSIAIIDKPILKHTRLGDYNPWNWGFSAGGWSSNEVRANYMDAQSLWLRRQGFCRSINLEYGEAFGTWWDTYHSTHPEYFNLLPDGTRRSDPYYHNGRTDLVSMNLSNPNFHHQIVDNWIAAGASGFIACAQNDTATKCTCPDCMVWDAQDPDLTIPWAERLTYATNAFNAGESDWYMHLGSMSTRLAKYLLAVQQEAAGRGYPDVTLHAWAYTNYAKGPLGGIQLNDRVVIGIVPGLMFPWTDSKRKEFRDAWNGWADTGAKLYLRPNYFLDGHNYPINFARKLGADFLYALRRGMFATHFDSLTGQWSTQALNLYMLARVQTHIDAQWENWGADVNGDNSIDLSDLAVLSNWWLNDASGCEIKNKCGDLNGDSKIDMVDFARLAQKWHNDNSEIETILDEFYESFGSAELAVRAYFDYWQTVSDNTTVSPAYGSWFIGANAIFTPQVMASGRALITNAQTAAVGNPMAERLVDFLEKGFTNAEKTLIAQKAWETLQNTPYGAGYEAAQTAWQTAYTDLLSYRASVEADFICNMGWLNYCEESVWN
;
A
#
# COMPACT_ATOMS: atom_id res chain seq x y z
N MET A 1 -43.41 7.51 19.80
CA MET A 1 -43.76 8.64 18.91
C MET A 1 -42.50 9.37 18.41
N GLN A 2 -41.58 9.79 19.27
CA GLN A 2 -40.30 10.43 18.90
C GLN A 2 -39.37 9.56 18.01
N ARG A 3 -39.23 8.25 18.31
CA ARG A 3 -38.47 7.30 17.46
C ARG A 3 -39.11 7.03 16.10
N PHE A 4 -40.45 7.02 16.03
CA PHE A 4 -41.18 6.90 14.77
C PHE A 4 -41.03 8.17 13.92
N LEU A 5 -41.03 9.35 14.55
CA LEU A 5 -40.78 10.62 13.87
C LEU A 5 -39.34 10.71 13.34
N GLN A 6 -38.35 10.22 14.10
CA GLN A 6 -36.95 10.14 13.66
C GLN A 6 -36.74 9.17 12.49
N ILE A 7 -37.36 7.99 12.52
CA ILE A 7 -37.30 7.02 11.41
C ILE A 7 -38.02 7.56 10.16
N PHE A 8 -39.15 8.26 10.34
CA PHE A 8 -39.90 8.86 9.23
C PHE A 8 -39.16 10.07 8.62
N ILE A 9 -38.47 10.87 9.43
CA ILE A 9 -37.57 11.95 8.97
C ILE A 9 -36.38 11.35 8.21
N LEU A 10 -35.77 10.28 8.73
CA LEU A 10 -34.65 9.60 8.06
C LEU A 10 -35.07 9.02 6.70
N LEU A 11 -36.24 8.38 6.60
CA LEU A 11 -36.81 7.87 5.35
C LEU A 11 -37.19 8.99 4.37
N LEU A 12 -37.71 10.13 4.85
CA LEU A 12 -37.97 11.30 4.01
C LEU A 12 -36.67 11.93 3.49
N VAL A 13 -35.62 12.00 4.31
CA VAL A 13 -34.29 12.50 3.92
C VAL A 13 -33.68 11.60 2.84
N ILE A 14 -33.76 10.28 2.98
CA ILE A 14 -33.26 9.31 1.98
C ILE A 14 -34.04 9.39 0.65
N VAL A 15 -35.36 9.64 0.69
CA VAL A 15 -36.18 9.79 -0.54
C VAL A 15 -35.98 11.16 -1.20
N CYS A 16 -35.77 12.23 -0.43
CA CYS A 16 -35.49 13.57 -0.96
C CYS A 16 -34.09 13.69 -1.57
N ALA A 17 -33.07 13.02 -1.01
CA ALA A 17 -31.70 13.03 -1.57
C ALA A 17 -31.67 12.56 -3.04
N LYS A 18 -32.48 11.56 -3.42
CA LYS A 18 -32.53 11.08 -4.82
C LYS A 18 -33.06 12.10 -5.84
N ASN A 19 -33.88 13.07 -5.43
CA ASN A 19 -34.44 14.10 -6.31
C ASN A 19 -33.67 15.43 -6.26
N LEU A 20 -32.96 15.69 -5.17
CA LEU A 20 -32.23 16.94 -4.92
C LEU A 20 -31.22 17.28 -6.01
N PHE A 21 -30.65 16.25 -6.62
CA PHE A 21 -29.41 16.38 -7.36
C PHE A 21 -29.54 16.29 -8.89
N ALA A 22 -30.74 15.99 -9.39
CA ALA A 22 -31.04 15.96 -10.83
C ALA A 22 -31.13 17.38 -11.45
N ASP A 23 -31.35 18.40 -10.61
CA ASP A 23 -31.73 19.76 -11.04
C ASP A 23 -30.65 20.82 -10.75
N ARG A 24 -29.41 20.41 -10.45
CA ARG A 24 -28.27 21.33 -10.25
C ARG A 24 -27.88 21.99 -11.56
N ILE A 25 -27.60 23.28 -11.51
CA ILE A 25 -27.05 24.04 -12.65
C ILE A 25 -25.52 24.00 -12.64
N VAL A 26 -24.93 24.05 -11.45
CA VAL A 26 -23.48 23.97 -11.24
C VAL A 26 -23.21 23.11 -10.01
N GLU A 27 -22.21 22.24 -10.10
CA GLU A 27 -21.63 21.56 -8.95
C GLU A 27 -20.10 21.49 -9.05
N TYR A 28 -19.46 22.21 -8.13
CA TYR A 28 -18.01 22.20 -7.93
C TYR A 28 -17.72 21.53 -6.60
N LEU A 29 -17.40 20.24 -6.65
CA LEU A 29 -17.07 19.47 -5.44
C LEU A 29 -15.70 19.83 -4.89
N LEU A 30 -14.78 20.31 -5.75
CA LEU A 30 -13.42 20.66 -5.36
C LEU A 30 -12.64 19.45 -4.82
N GLU A 31 -12.78 18.31 -5.50
CA GLU A 31 -12.13 17.03 -5.15
C GLU A 31 -10.99 16.66 -6.11
N GLU A 32 -10.54 17.59 -6.96
CA GLU A 32 -9.50 17.34 -7.96
C GLU A 32 -8.06 17.34 -7.41
N GLY A 33 -7.83 17.93 -6.23
CA GLY A 33 -6.59 17.80 -5.44
C GLY A 33 -5.30 18.44 -5.99
N SER A 34 -5.15 18.65 -7.31
CA SER A 34 -4.08 19.48 -7.89
C SER A 34 -4.34 20.02 -9.32
N ALA A 35 -5.61 20.21 -9.71
CA ALA A 35 -5.99 20.78 -11.01
C ALA A 35 -5.87 22.33 -11.08
N THR A 36 -5.78 22.87 -12.30
CA THR A 36 -5.90 24.33 -12.60
C THR A 36 -7.28 24.73 -13.12
N THR A 37 -8.21 23.78 -13.06
CA THR A 37 -9.60 23.91 -13.48
C THR A 37 -10.47 23.17 -12.48
N VAL A 38 -11.71 23.62 -12.30
CA VAL A 38 -12.73 22.90 -11.55
C VAL A 38 -13.74 22.30 -12.52
N GLY A 39 -14.01 21.00 -12.39
CA GLY A 39 -15.02 20.31 -13.17
C GLY A 39 -16.42 20.61 -12.66
N ASP A 40 -17.35 20.90 -13.57
CA ASP A 40 -18.78 20.95 -13.26
C ASP A 40 -19.36 19.53 -13.26
N THR A 41 -19.49 18.97 -12.07
CA THR A 41 -20.02 17.62 -11.83
C THR A 41 -21.54 17.53 -11.95
N ALA A 42 -22.25 18.67 -12.09
CA ALA A 42 -23.68 18.68 -12.41
C ALA A 42 -23.96 18.27 -13.86
N GLY A 43 -22.95 18.22 -14.72
CA GLY A 43 -23.08 17.76 -16.11
C GLY A 43 -23.54 18.82 -17.11
N ASN A 44 -23.59 20.10 -16.72
CA ASN A 44 -24.01 21.21 -17.60
C ASN A 44 -22.85 21.91 -18.31
N ALA A 45 -21.65 21.35 -18.21
CA ALA A 45 -20.41 21.85 -18.82
C ALA A 45 -20.01 23.26 -18.37
N ASN A 46 -20.39 23.68 -17.17
CA ASN A 46 -19.94 24.95 -16.57
C ASN A 46 -18.55 24.82 -15.93
N ASN A 47 -17.60 24.14 -16.58
CA ASN A 47 -16.25 23.97 -16.05
C ASN A 47 -15.58 25.34 -15.84
N ALA A 48 -14.87 25.48 -14.72
CA ALA A 48 -14.23 26.74 -14.35
C ALA A 48 -12.72 26.69 -14.47
N LEU A 49 -12.12 27.80 -14.91
CA LEU A 49 -10.67 27.97 -15.03
C LEU A 49 -10.13 28.79 -13.85
N PHE A 50 -8.96 28.44 -13.35
CA PHE A 50 -8.30 29.23 -12.33
C PHE A 50 -7.78 30.55 -12.91
N MET A 51 -7.98 31.61 -12.12
CA MET A 51 -7.40 32.92 -12.32
C MET A 51 -6.48 33.20 -11.13
N GLY A 52 -5.17 33.20 -11.41
CA GLY A 52 -4.17 32.94 -10.37
C GLY A 52 -4.05 31.44 -10.08
N GLN A 53 -3.65 31.07 -8.87
CA GLN A 53 -3.49 29.68 -8.43
C GLN A 53 -4.01 29.50 -6.98
N PRO A 54 -5.33 29.34 -6.78
CA PRO A 54 -5.87 28.82 -5.53
C PRO A 54 -5.15 27.52 -5.14
N LYS A 55 -4.94 27.28 -3.84
CA LYS A 55 -4.18 26.12 -3.35
C LYS A 55 -5.13 25.02 -2.89
N TRP A 56 -4.88 23.80 -3.35
CA TRP A 56 -5.57 22.64 -2.82
C TRP A 56 -5.13 22.37 -1.37
N GLN A 57 -6.10 22.03 -0.52
CA GLN A 57 -5.87 21.67 0.88
C GLN A 57 -6.87 20.60 1.32
N THR A 58 -6.79 20.14 2.56
CA THR A 58 -7.75 19.17 3.11
C THR A 58 -9.19 19.72 3.07
N GLY A 59 -10.12 18.85 2.69
CA GLY A 59 -11.56 19.11 2.63
C GLY A 59 -12.18 19.50 3.97
N HIS A 60 -13.48 19.79 3.94
CA HIS A 60 -14.22 20.19 5.13
C HIS A 60 -14.50 19.05 6.14
N GLY A 61 -14.21 17.79 5.76
CA GLY A 61 -14.39 16.58 6.57
C GLY A 61 -15.40 15.61 5.94
N GLY A 62 -15.72 14.52 6.63
CA GLY A 62 -16.65 13.51 6.10
C GLY A 62 -16.08 12.77 4.88
N ASN A 63 -16.79 12.80 3.76
CA ASN A 63 -16.36 12.19 2.50
C ASN A 63 -15.53 13.14 1.62
N SER A 64 -15.45 14.43 1.99
CA SER A 64 -14.66 15.41 1.25
C SER A 64 -13.17 15.30 1.61
N GLN A 65 -12.34 15.08 0.59
CA GLN A 65 -10.89 14.91 0.75
C GLN A 65 -10.15 16.23 0.51
N TYR A 66 -10.62 17.02 -0.45
CA TYR A 66 -9.97 18.26 -0.86
C TYR A 66 -10.91 19.47 -0.80
N SER A 67 -10.29 20.64 -0.70
CA SER A 67 -10.93 21.94 -0.84
C SER A 67 -9.97 22.93 -1.50
N LEU A 68 -10.44 24.11 -1.88
CA LEU A 68 -9.59 25.19 -2.40
C LEU A 68 -9.41 26.33 -1.42
N ASP A 69 -8.15 26.69 -1.17
CA ASP A 69 -7.71 27.88 -0.46
C ASP A 69 -7.52 29.06 -1.42
N PHE A 70 -8.13 30.19 -1.10
CA PHE A 70 -8.00 31.44 -1.85
C PHE A 70 -7.25 32.47 -1.01
N ASP A 71 -6.42 33.28 -1.65
CA ASP A 71 -5.57 34.28 -0.97
C ASP A 71 -6.10 35.72 -1.13
N GLY A 72 -7.30 35.89 -1.67
CA GLY A 72 -7.89 37.18 -2.03
C GLY A 72 -7.45 37.75 -3.39
N ASN A 73 -6.46 37.16 -4.06
CA ASN A 73 -6.07 37.47 -5.43
C ASN A 73 -6.35 36.34 -6.40
N THR A 74 -6.56 35.13 -5.89
CA THR A 74 -6.90 33.93 -6.66
C THR A 74 -8.39 33.67 -6.67
N TYR A 75 -8.88 33.08 -7.76
CA TYR A 75 -10.29 32.69 -7.93
C TYR A 75 -10.43 31.69 -9.08
N PHE A 76 -11.65 31.23 -9.34
CA PHE A 76 -11.95 30.53 -10.59
C PHE A 76 -13.22 31.08 -11.24
N GLU A 77 -13.28 30.98 -12.57
CA GLU A 77 -14.44 31.45 -13.34
C GLU A 77 -14.86 30.45 -14.42
N ALA A 78 -16.18 30.26 -14.54
CA ALA A 78 -16.80 29.55 -15.64
C ALA A 78 -17.38 30.56 -16.65
N PRO A 79 -17.17 30.35 -17.96
CA PRO A 79 -17.78 31.16 -18.99
C PRO A 79 -19.30 31.24 -18.85
N ASP A 80 -19.89 32.28 -19.44
CA ASP A 80 -21.33 32.40 -19.53
C ASP A 80 -21.97 31.23 -20.32
N SER A 81 -23.18 30.83 -19.92
CA SER A 81 -23.88 29.70 -20.51
C SER A 81 -25.40 29.79 -20.36
N VAL A 82 -26.11 29.10 -21.25
CA VAL A 82 -27.59 29.00 -21.22
C VAL A 82 -28.11 28.35 -19.94
N SER A 83 -27.33 27.47 -19.31
CA SER A 83 -27.72 26.81 -18.07
C SER A 83 -27.63 27.79 -16.89
N LEU A 84 -26.59 28.62 -16.83
CA LEU A 84 -26.46 29.71 -15.85
C LEU A 84 -27.56 30.77 -16.00
N ASP A 85 -27.94 31.10 -17.23
CA ASP A 85 -29.03 32.03 -17.53
C ASP A 85 -30.43 31.49 -17.19
N SER A 86 -30.55 30.20 -16.85
CA SER A 86 -31.82 29.63 -16.40
C SER A 86 -32.20 30.02 -14.97
N ILE A 87 -31.24 30.52 -14.18
CA ILE A 87 -31.42 30.94 -12.78
C ILE A 87 -32.17 32.28 -12.73
N THR A 88 -33.49 32.22 -12.85
CA THR A 88 -34.36 33.40 -12.98
C THR A 88 -35.53 33.37 -12.00
N SER A 89 -36.39 32.36 -12.10
CA SER A 89 -37.63 32.23 -11.34
C SER A 89 -37.45 31.69 -9.91
N GLY A 90 -36.27 31.12 -9.63
CA GLY A 90 -35.84 30.74 -8.30
C GLY A 90 -34.32 30.58 -8.25
N PHE A 91 -33.80 30.44 -7.03
CA PHE A 91 -32.37 30.44 -6.78
C PHE A 91 -32.06 29.67 -5.51
N THR A 92 -31.05 28.80 -5.58
CA THR A 92 -30.35 28.32 -4.40
C THR A 92 -28.85 28.36 -4.64
N MET A 93 -28.09 28.89 -3.68
CA MET A 93 -26.64 28.74 -3.61
C MET A 93 -26.28 28.03 -2.33
N ILE A 94 -25.42 27.03 -2.43
CA ILE A 94 -24.84 26.30 -1.30
C ILE A 94 -23.32 26.28 -1.43
N ALA A 95 -22.63 26.40 -0.31
CA ALA A 95 -21.19 26.15 -0.22
C ALA A 95 -20.80 25.75 1.21
N TRP A 96 -19.79 24.89 1.33
CA TRP A 96 -18.99 24.80 2.54
C TRP A 96 -17.94 25.90 2.50
N ILE A 97 -17.85 26.69 3.56
CA ILE A 97 -16.94 27.84 3.64
C ILE A 97 -16.14 27.85 4.94
N LYS A 98 -14.87 28.26 4.85
CA LYS A 98 -14.02 28.61 5.99
C LYS A 98 -13.23 29.87 5.65
N ALA A 99 -13.78 31.03 6.02
CA ALA A 99 -13.12 32.31 5.80
C ALA A 99 -11.84 32.42 6.66
N ASP A 100 -10.79 33.03 6.12
CA ASP A 100 -9.53 33.28 6.82
C ASP A 100 -9.76 34.06 8.12
N GLN A 101 -8.91 33.81 9.14
CA GLN A 101 -9.03 34.43 10.47
C GLN A 101 -9.07 35.96 10.41
N SER A 102 -8.34 36.57 9.47
CA SER A 102 -8.22 38.01 9.33
C SER A 102 -9.27 38.64 8.41
N SER A 103 -10.08 37.84 7.70
CA SER A 103 -10.94 38.39 6.66
C SER A 103 -12.18 39.09 7.22
N LEU A 104 -12.38 40.32 6.76
CA LEU A 104 -13.54 41.15 7.11
C LEU A 104 -14.64 41.11 6.05
N ARG A 105 -14.30 40.79 4.80
CA ARG A 105 -15.29 40.74 3.72
C ARG A 105 -14.82 39.77 2.64
N ASP A 106 -15.72 38.90 2.16
CA ASP A 106 -15.35 37.80 1.27
C ASP A 106 -16.44 37.53 0.22
N THR A 107 -16.12 37.56 -1.08
CA THR A 107 -17.09 37.16 -2.12
C THR A 107 -17.05 35.67 -2.37
N ILE A 108 -18.12 34.95 -2.05
CA ILE A 108 -18.18 33.50 -2.21
C ILE A 108 -18.50 33.15 -3.67
N VAL A 109 -19.64 33.63 -4.19
CA VAL A 109 -20.07 33.44 -5.58
C VAL A 109 -20.60 34.75 -6.16
N TRP A 110 -20.28 35.03 -7.43
CA TRP A 110 -20.76 36.21 -8.15
C TRP A 110 -20.97 35.96 -9.65
N LYS A 111 -22.14 36.35 -10.15
CA LYS A 111 -22.41 36.55 -11.58
C LYS A 111 -22.92 37.99 -11.75
N LEU A 112 -22.06 38.87 -12.26
CA LEU A 112 -22.33 40.31 -12.38
C LEU A 112 -23.63 40.57 -13.14
N GLY A 113 -24.57 41.35 -12.59
CA GLY A 113 -25.85 41.64 -13.25
C GLY A 113 -26.94 40.58 -13.03
N ALA A 114 -26.66 39.53 -12.25
CA ALA A 114 -27.62 38.52 -11.85
C ALA A 114 -27.66 38.33 -10.32
N PHE A 115 -26.59 37.80 -9.72
CA PHE A 115 -26.58 37.50 -8.29
C PHE A 115 -25.18 37.56 -7.66
N ARG A 116 -25.13 37.84 -6.36
CA ARG A 116 -23.92 37.80 -5.54
C ARG A 116 -24.22 37.26 -4.15
N ILE A 117 -23.40 36.34 -3.67
CA ILE A 117 -23.37 35.95 -2.26
C ILE A 117 -21.99 36.25 -1.69
N TRP A 118 -21.97 37.00 -0.59
CA TRP A 118 -20.74 37.44 0.02
C TRP A 118 -20.90 37.61 1.53
N LYS A 119 -19.78 37.68 2.24
CA LYS A 119 -19.70 37.81 3.68
C LYS A 119 -19.20 39.20 4.05
N SER A 120 -19.78 39.80 5.09
CA SER A 120 -19.35 41.07 5.67
C SER A 120 -19.28 40.94 7.19
N ASN A 121 -18.08 40.98 7.76
CA ASN A 121 -17.77 40.50 9.10
C ASN A 121 -18.34 39.09 9.30
N ALA A 122 -19.24 38.91 10.26
CA ALA A 122 -19.94 37.63 10.51
C ALA A 122 -21.35 37.57 9.87
N ASN A 123 -21.67 38.46 8.93
CA ASN A 123 -22.97 38.55 8.27
C ASN A 123 -22.92 37.92 6.87
N LEU A 124 -24.02 37.26 6.46
CA LEU A 124 -24.21 36.83 5.08
C LEU A 124 -25.01 37.89 4.30
N MET A 125 -24.49 38.22 3.13
CA MET A 125 -24.96 39.28 2.25
C MET A 125 -25.42 38.68 0.92
N VAL A 126 -26.51 39.23 0.38
CA VAL A 126 -27.12 38.76 -0.87
C VAL A 126 -27.46 39.94 -1.77
N THR A 127 -27.10 39.83 -3.04
CA THR A 127 -27.59 40.69 -4.13
C THR A 127 -28.31 39.83 -5.15
N LEU A 128 -29.52 40.23 -5.55
CA LEU A 128 -30.31 39.62 -6.62
C LEU A 128 -30.76 40.74 -7.57
N ASP A 129 -30.06 40.91 -8.68
CA ASP A 129 -30.35 41.93 -9.68
C ASP A 129 -31.73 41.67 -10.33
N GLY A 130 -32.52 42.72 -10.53
CA GLY A 130 -33.92 42.62 -10.96
C GLY A 130 -34.93 42.43 -9.82
N VAL A 131 -34.49 42.00 -8.62
CA VAL A 131 -35.35 41.90 -7.44
C VAL A 131 -35.29 43.20 -6.62
N PRO A 132 -36.42 43.90 -6.39
CA PRO A 132 -36.43 45.18 -5.70
C PRO A 132 -35.79 45.15 -4.31
N ASN A 133 -34.90 46.12 -4.04
CA ASN A 133 -34.24 46.34 -2.74
C ASN A 133 -33.32 45.19 -2.26
N ILE A 134 -32.92 44.27 -3.14
CA ILE A 134 -31.96 43.20 -2.82
C ILE A 134 -30.61 43.51 -3.45
N THR A 135 -29.98 44.56 -2.93
CA THR A 135 -28.58 44.91 -3.23
C THR A 135 -27.84 44.96 -1.91
N ASP A 136 -26.84 44.08 -1.75
CA ASP A 136 -26.06 43.92 -0.52
C ASP A 136 -26.94 43.75 0.73
N TYR A 137 -28.02 42.98 0.59
CA TYR A 137 -29.01 42.75 1.63
C TYR A 137 -28.48 41.78 2.71
N VAL A 138 -28.59 42.16 3.99
CA VAL A 138 -28.20 41.31 5.13
C VAL A 138 -29.25 40.22 5.38
N ILE A 139 -29.01 39.01 4.88
CA ILE A 139 -29.90 37.86 5.16
C ILE A 139 -29.62 37.27 6.54
N MET A 140 -28.37 37.19 6.98
CA MET A 140 -28.01 36.66 8.31
C MET A 140 -27.02 37.57 9.03
N THR A 141 -27.14 37.67 10.35
CA THR A 141 -26.32 38.57 11.18
C THR A 141 -25.59 37.81 12.27
N GLY A 142 -24.26 37.91 12.31
CA GLY A 142 -23.43 37.36 13.40
C GLY A 142 -23.31 35.83 13.44
N LEU A 143 -23.52 35.13 12.32
CA LEU A 143 -23.60 33.67 12.26
C LEU A 143 -22.48 33.00 11.45
N ILE A 144 -21.54 33.78 10.90
CA ILE A 144 -20.44 33.26 10.08
C ILE A 144 -19.09 33.70 10.66
N PRO A 145 -18.64 33.09 11.78
CA PRO A 145 -17.30 33.32 12.32
C PRO A 145 -16.19 32.87 11.34
N ASN A 146 -15.01 33.46 11.48
CA ASN A 146 -13.82 33.07 10.70
C ASN A 146 -13.15 31.81 11.28
N GLY A 147 -12.38 31.11 10.46
CA GLY A 147 -11.52 30.01 10.88
C GLY A 147 -12.21 28.67 11.17
N VAL A 148 -13.52 28.58 10.95
CA VAL A 148 -14.31 27.35 11.09
C VAL A 148 -15.06 27.02 9.81
N TRP A 149 -15.19 25.73 9.52
CA TRP A 149 -16.02 25.24 8.41
C TRP A 149 -17.50 25.41 8.75
N LEU A 150 -18.26 25.94 7.80
CA LEU A 150 -19.71 26.11 7.90
C LEU A 150 -20.36 25.76 6.57
N HIS A 151 -21.45 25.00 6.63
CA HIS A 151 -22.34 24.83 5.48
C HIS A 151 -23.27 26.03 5.43
N ILE A 152 -23.26 26.78 4.34
CA ILE A 152 -24.16 27.92 4.15
C ILE A 152 -25.06 27.70 2.95
N ALA A 153 -26.30 28.16 3.06
CA ALA A 153 -27.20 28.23 1.91
C ALA A 153 -28.05 29.49 1.89
N VAL A 154 -28.39 29.95 0.68
CA VAL A 154 -29.36 31.01 0.43
C VAL A 154 -30.36 30.52 -0.60
N THR A 155 -31.66 30.63 -0.30
CA THR A 155 -32.73 30.24 -1.22
C THR A 155 -33.67 31.40 -1.52
N TYR A 156 -34.17 31.49 -2.75
CA TYR A 156 -35.17 32.45 -3.19
C TYR A 156 -36.20 31.81 -4.12
N ASP A 157 -37.49 31.87 -3.74
CA ASP A 157 -38.60 31.23 -4.46
C ASP A 157 -39.40 32.21 -5.35
N GLY A 158 -38.85 33.41 -5.61
CA GLY A 158 -39.55 34.52 -6.27
C GLY A 158 -40.27 35.46 -5.30
N GLN A 159 -40.56 35.03 -4.06
CA GLN A 159 -41.22 35.86 -3.05
C GLN A 159 -40.48 35.92 -1.72
N TYR A 160 -39.86 34.83 -1.31
CA TYR A 160 -39.20 34.68 -0.02
C TYR A 160 -37.71 34.43 -0.23
N LEU A 161 -36.90 35.14 0.55
CA LEU A 161 -35.47 34.89 0.69
C LEU A 161 -35.21 34.22 2.03
N ALA A 162 -34.43 33.14 2.05
CA ALA A 162 -34.03 32.45 3.27
C ALA A 162 -32.52 32.25 3.34
N GLY A 163 -32.00 32.17 4.57
CA GLY A 163 -30.60 31.91 4.86
C GLY A 163 -30.45 30.77 5.87
N TYR A 164 -29.45 29.93 5.63
CA TYR A 164 -29.19 28.69 6.37
C TYR A 164 -27.73 28.64 6.81
N VAL A 165 -27.51 28.04 7.99
CA VAL A 165 -26.18 27.66 8.49
C VAL A 165 -26.29 26.27 9.07
N ASP A 166 -25.40 25.37 8.64
CA ASP A 166 -25.30 23.97 9.04
C ASP A 166 -26.63 23.23 8.86
N GLY A 167 -27.18 23.28 7.64
CA GLY A 167 -28.46 22.64 7.29
C GLY A 167 -29.71 23.29 7.92
N VAL A 168 -29.57 24.25 8.83
CA VAL A 168 -30.70 24.81 9.59
C VAL A 168 -31.07 26.22 9.11
N ARG A 169 -32.35 26.43 8.76
CA ARG A 169 -32.88 27.75 8.40
C ARG A 169 -32.79 28.74 9.57
N LYS A 170 -32.00 29.79 9.42
CA LYS A 170 -31.82 30.84 10.44
C LYS A 170 -32.76 32.01 10.23
N ARG A 171 -33.09 32.33 8.97
CA ARG A 171 -34.02 33.42 8.64
C ARG A 171 -34.79 33.13 7.36
N ARG A 172 -36.03 33.61 7.30
CA ARG A 172 -36.85 33.68 6.08
C ARG A 172 -37.59 35.01 6.07
N VAL A 173 -37.53 35.74 4.95
CA VAL A 173 -38.15 37.06 4.79
C VAL A 173 -38.95 37.08 3.51
N ARG A 174 -40.18 37.58 3.58
CA ARG A 174 -40.98 37.87 2.39
C ARG A 174 -40.52 39.20 1.80
N LEU A 175 -40.07 39.17 0.56
CA LEU A 175 -39.57 40.35 -0.16
C LEU A 175 -40.64 40.97 -1.05
N ASN A 176 -41.45 40.13 -1.72
CA ASN A 176 -42.39 40.57 -2.75
C ASN A 176 -43.79 39.99 -2.53
N SER A 177 -44.82 40.71 -3.00
CA SER A 177 -46.20 40.23 -2.98
C SER A 177 -46.52 39.20 -4.06
N SER A 178 -45.68 39.12 -5.09
CA SER A 178 -45.75 38.23 -6.25
C SER A 178 -44.35 37.74 -6.61
N SER A 179 -44.25 36.66 -7.40
CA SER A 179 -42.95 36.19 -7.87
C SER A 179 -42.26 37.24 -8.74
N ILE A 180 -41.02 37.61 -8.39
CA ILE A 180 -40.18 38.54 -9.16
C ILE A 180 -38.91 37.81 -9.60
N PRO A 181 -38.59 37.80 -10.91
CA PRO A 181 -37.42 37.08 -11.42
C PRO A 181 -36.11 37.81 -11.13
N ILE A 182 -35.03 37.02 -11.04
CA ILE A 182 -33.65 37.49 -11.10
C ILE A 182 -33.31 37.80 -12.57
N SER A 183 -32.52 38.84 -12.79
CA SER A 183 -32.05 39.24 -14.12
C SER A 183 -31.04 38.24 -14.67
N THR A 184 -31.09 37.97 -15.97
CA THR A 184 -30.05 37.18 -16.67
C THR A 184 -28.84 38.03 -16.98
N SER A 185 -27.70 37.39 -17.26
CA SER A 185 -26.45 38.11 -17.48
C SER A 185 -25.45 37.33 -18.32
N ASN A 186 -24.89 38.00 -19.32
CA ASN A 186 -23.86 37.43 -20.19
C ASN A 186 -22.44 37.48 -19.59
N TYR A 187 -22.30 37.73 -18.27
CA TYR A 187 -21.00 37.74 -17.59
C TYR A 187 -20.65 36.35 -17.02
N PRO A 188 -19.35 36.01 -16.91
CA PRO A 188 -18.90 34.76 -16.30
C PRO A 188 -19.41 34.57 -14.86
N LEU A 189 -19.60 33.30 -14.47
CA LEU A 189 -19.75 32.93 -13.07
C LEU A 189 -18.37 32.93 -12.41
N ARG A 190 -18.21 33.61 -11.29
CA ARG A 190 -16.97 33.65 -10.51
C ARG A 190 -17.19 33.12 -9.11
N VAL A 191 -16.24 32.32 -8.63
CA VAL A 191 -16.16 31.86 -7.25
C VAL A 191 -14.88 32.42 -6.64
N GLY A 192 -15.01 33.11 -5.51
CA GLY A 192 -13.89 33.76 -4.83
C GLY A 192 -13.60 35.21 -5.27
N TRP A 193 -14.26 35.74 -6.32
CA TRP A 193 -13.93 37.05 -6.88
C TRP A 193 -15.12 37.95 -7.21
N SER A 194 -14.92 39.26 -7.05
CA SER A 194 -15.78 40.28 -7.66
C SER A 194 -15.00 41.45 -8.26
N GLY A 195 -15.64 42.27 -9.10
CA GLY A 195 -15.02 43.38 -9.84
C GLY A 195 -14.67 44.59 -8.98
N SER A 196 -15.00 44.54 -7.69
CA SER A 196 -14.63 45.52 -6.68
C SER A 196 -14.41 44.78 -5.36
N VAL A 197 -13.31 45.05 -4.63
CA VAL A 197 -13.05 44.50 -3.28
C VAL A 197 -14.36 44.49 -2.48
N PRO A 198 -14.77 43.34 -1.90
CA PRO A 198 -13.93 42.22 -1.44
C PRO A 198 -13.84 40.96 -2.32
N HIS A 199 -12.68 40.28 -2.22
CA HIS A 199 -12.40 38.94 -2.76
C HIS A 199 -12.35 37.92 -1.61
N TYR A 200 -12.52 36.64 -1.88
CA TYR A 200 -12.51 35.60 -0.85
C TYR A 200 -11.09 35.26 -0.41
N CYS A 201 -10.89 35.19 0.91
CA CYS A 201 -9.67 34.65 1.51
C CYS A 201 -10.05 33.52 2.46
N GLY A 202 -9.47 32.33 2.28
CA GLY A 202 -9.75 31.11 3.04
C GLY A 202 -10.21 29.95 2.16
N SER A 203 -10.79 28.92 2.77
CA SER A 203 -11.18 27.67 2.12
C SER A 203 -12.64 27.69 1.60
N LEU A 204 -12.88 27.16 0.41
CA LEU A 204 -14.21 26.81 -0.11
C LEU A 204 -14.25 25.35 -0.54
N ASP A 205 -15.44 24.77 -0.46
CA ASP A 205 -15.73 23.38 -0.77
C ASP A 205 -17.20 23.24 -1.21
N ASN A 206 -17.52 22.23 -2.03
CA ASN A 206 -18.88 21.84 -2.43
C ASN A 206 -19.79 23.03 -2.84
N VAL A 207 -19.37 23.82 -3.83
CA VAL A 207 -20.15 24.96 -4.33
C VAL A 207 -21.22 24.49 -5.32
N ARG A 208 -22.50 24.72 -4.99
CA ARG A 208 -23.65 24.28 -5.79
C ARG A 208 -24.62 25.42 -6.10
N LEU A 209 -25.15 25.45 -7.32
CA LEU A 209 -26.18 26.40 -7.75
C LEU A 209 -27.41 25.69 -8.34
N PHE A 210 -28.59 26.20 -8.02
CA PHE A 210 -29.88 25.71 -8.50
C PHE A 210 -30.72 26.87 -9.04
N ASN A 211 -31.57 26.58 -10.03
CA ASN A 211 -32.52 27.53 -10.62
C ASN A 211 -33.88 27.56 -9.89
N HIS A 212 -33.97 26.96 -8.71
CA HIS A 212 -35.16 26.95 -7.85
C HIS A 212 -34.77 27.01 -6.38
N ALA A 213 -35.74 27.32 -5.50
CA ALA A 213 -35.53 27.32 -4.07
C ALA A 213 -35.65 25.90 -3.51
N LEU A 214 -34.58 25.41 -2.87
CA LEU A 214 -34.61 24.16 -2.12
C LEU A 214 -35.39 24.32 -0.81
N SER A 215 -36.04 23.23 -0.40
CA SER A 215 -36.74 23.11 0.88
C SER A 215 -35.77 22.91 2.05
N ASP A 216 -36.27 23.08 3.28
CA ASP A 216 -35.43 22.90 4.48
C ASP A 216 -34.84 21.49 4.59
N THR A 217 -35.60 20.47 4.19
CA THR A 217 -35.15 19.06 4.20
C THR A 217 -34.06 18.81 3.18
N GLU A 218 -34.18 19.43 2.01
CA GLU A 218 -33.22 19.34 0.91
C GLU A 218 -31.89 20.01 1.26
N ILE A 219 -31.93 21.19 1.89
CA ILE A 219 -30.72 21.85 2.42
C ILE A 219 -30.04 21.01 3.51
N LEU A 220 -30.82 20.38 4.39
CA LEU A 220 -30.27 19.49 5.42
C LEU A 220 -29.70 18.20 4.82
N ALA A 221 -30.32 17.65 3.77
CA ALA A 221 -29.82 16.47 3.08
C ALA A 221 -28.48 16.77 2.39
N ASP A 222 -28.35 17.88 1.67
CA ASP A 222 -27.09 18.32 1.04
C ASP A 222 -25.95 18.46 2.06
N MET A 223 -26.24 18.97 3.26
CA MET A 223 -25.24 19.12 4.33
C MET A 223 -24.74 17.78 4.89
N ILE A 224 -25.58 16.75 4.87
CA ILE A 224 -25.27 15.43 5.47
C ILE A 224 -24.71 14.47 4.41
N ASP A 225 -24.98 14.72 3.13
CA ASP A 225 -24.67 13.85 2.00
C ASP A 225 -23.79 14.56 0.97
N ASP A 226 -22.46 14.46 1.15
CA ASP A 226 -21.47 14.96 0.19
C ASP A 226 -21.34 14.05 -1.06
N THR A 227 -22.19 13.04 -1.23
CA THR A 227 -22.04 12.08 -2.32
C THR A 227 -22.53 12.62 -3.67
N VAL A 228 -21.77 12.32 -4.72
CA VAL A 228 -22.15 12.58 -6.10
C VAL A 228 -23.25 11.58 -6.49
N PRO A 229 -24.43 12.03 -6.93
CA PRO A 229 -25.39 11.16 -7.60
C PRO A 229 -24.92 11.00 -9.02
N THR A 230 -24.20 9.92 -9.15
CA THR A 230 -23.72 9.31 -10.37
C THR A 230 -24.84 8.48 -10.98
N GLN A 231 -25.00 8.53 -12.30
CA GLN A 231 -25.84 7.55 -12.98
C GLN A 231 -25.06 6.23 -13.04
N PRO A 232 -25.65 5.10 -12.61
CA PRO A 232 -24.99 3.80 -12.71
C PRO A 232 -24.69 3.50 -14.18
N LEU A 233 -23.47 3.05 -14.47
CA LEU A 233 -23.13 2.53 -15.80
C LEU A 233 -23.45 1.04 -15.84
N THR A 234 -24.45 0.67 -16.63
CA THR A 234 -24.69 -0.72 -17.00
C THR A 234 -23.62 -1.18 -17.98
N ILE A 235 -22.80 -2.15 -17.57
CA ILE A 235 -21.69 -2.68 -18.37
C ILE A 235 -22.17 -3.87 -19.20
N VAL A 236 -22.79 -4.84 -18.52
CA VAL A 236 -23.44 -6.00 -19.14
C VAL A 236 -24.84 -6.11 -18.56
N GLN A 237 -25.85 -6.32 -19.39
CA GLN A 237 -27.21 -6.58 -18.95
C GLN A 237 -27.83 -7.72 -19.73
N SER A 238 -28.43 -8.68 -19.02
CA SER A 238 -29.08 -9.85 -19.62
C SER A 238 -28.19 -10.57 -20.66
N GLY A 239 -26.88 -10.63 -20.41
CA GLY A 239 -25.92 -11.26 -21.32
C GLY A 239 -25.67 -10.49 -22.62
N THR A 240 -25.85 -9.17 -22.66
CA THR A 240 -25.43 -8.33 -23.78
C THR A 240 -24.54 -7.18 -23.31
N ALA A 241 -23.60 -6.77 -24.16
CA ALA A 241 -22.76 -5.59 -23.91
C ALA A 241 -23.63 -4.33 -23.97
N SER A 242 -23.63 -3.55 -22.90
CA SER A 242 -24.33 -2.25 -22.82
C SER A 242 -23.36 -1.07 -22.89
N THR A 243 -22.07 -1.34 -22.99
CA THR A 243 -21.00 -0.34 -23.06
C THR A 243 -19.79 -0.86 -23.87
N ALA A 244 -18.75 -0.03 -24.00
CA ALA A 244 -17.46 -0.38 -24.56
C ALA A 244 -16.32 0.25 -23.75
N ILE A 245 -15.12 -0.32 -23.90
CA ILE A 245 -13.89 0.18 -23.28
C ILE A 245 -13.21 1.15 -24.25
N VAL A 246 -12.75 2.28 -23.74
CA VAL A 246 -12.09 3.34 -24.50
C VAL A 246 -10.73 3.66 -23.88
N ILE A 247 -9.69 3.64 -24.71
CA ILE A 247 -8.30 4.02 -24.35
C ILE A 247 -7.89 5.30 -25.09
N PRO A 248 -6.77 5.95 -24.70
CA PRO A 248 -6.38 7.21 -25.30
C PRO A 248 -6.15 7.13 -26.81
N SER A 249 -6.33 8.26 -27.50
CA SER A 249 -6.01 8.37 -28.92
C SER A 249 -4.49 8.35 -29.14
N GLY A 250 -4.04 7.85 -30.30
CA GLY A 250 -2.62 7.88 -30.68
C GLY A 250 -1.88 6.61 -30.26
N ILE A 251 -0.76 6.75 -29.54
CA ILE A 251 -0.01 5.62 -28.97
C ILE A 251 -0.29 5.61 -27.46
N PRO A 252 -1.22 4.76 -26.98
CA PRO A 252 -1.47 4.61 -25.55
C PRO A 252 -0.22 4.13 -24.82
N LYS A 253 -0.12 4.45 -23.53
CA LYS A 253 0.89 3.81 -22.67
C LYS A 253 0.60 2.31 -22.60
N GLN A 254 1.64 1.51 -22.40
CA GLN A 254 1.46 0.06 -22.24
C GLN A 254 0.64 -0.26 -20.99
N THR A 255 0.73 0.56 -19.94
CA THR A 255 -0.13 0.46 -18.74
C THR A 255 -1.62 0.52 -19.08
N GLU A 256 -2.01 1.47 -19.92
CA GLU A 256 -3.40 1.69 -20.33
C GLU A 256 -3.91 0.54 -21.22
N THR A 257 -3.03 0.03 -22.10
CA THR A 257 -3.35 -1.11 -22.97
C THR A 257 -3.53 -2.39 -22.16
N VAL A 258 -2.60 -2.67 -21.23
CA VAL A 258 -2.69 -3.86 -20.35
C VAL A 258 -3.90 -3.75 -19.43
N ALA A 259 -4.17 -2.57 -18.85
CA ALA A 259 -5.35 -2.34 -18.01
C ALA A 259 -6.66 -2.60 -18.77
N ALA A 260 -6.78 -2.11 -20.01
CA ALA A 260 -7.97 -2.34 -20.84
C ALA A 260 -8.16 -3.83 -21.18
N ASN A 261 -7.07 -4.53 -21.52
CA ASN A 261 -7.11 -5.97 -21.81
C ASN A 261 -7.47 -6.79 -20.58
N GLU A 262 -6.93 -6.45 -19.41
CA GLU A 262 -7.27 -7.12 -18.16
C GLU A 262 -8.75 -6.90 -17.81
N LEU A 263 -9.28 -5.68 -17.94
CA LEU A 263 -10.71 -5.44 -17.72
C LEU A 263 -11.59 -6.26 -18.69
N GLN A 264 -11.27 -6.23 -19.98
CA GLN A 264 -12.00 -6.98 -21.01
C GLN A 264 -11.98 -8.48 -20.72
N TYR A 265 -10.81 -9.03 -20.43
CA TYR A 265 -10.62 -10.44 -20.13
C TYR A 265 -11.49 -10.89 -18.97
N HIS A 266 -11.45 -10.18 -17.84
CA HIS A 266 -12.21 -10.58 -16.65
C HIS A 266 -13.72 -10.42 -16.84
N ILE A 267 -14.18 -9.40 -17.59
CA ILE A 267 -15.60 -9.28 -17.97
C ILE A 267 -16.01 -10.45 -18.86
N GLU A 268 -15.22 -10.79 -19.88
CA GLU A 268 -15.52 -11.92 -20.76
C GLU A 268 -15.55 -13.24 -19.99
N GLN A 269 -14.60 -13.48 -19.07
CA GLN A 269 -14.62 -14.70 -18.25
C GLN A 269 -15.82 -14.74 -17.30
N ALA A 270 -16.23 -13.60 -16.74
CA ALA A 270 -17.36 -13.53 -15.82
C ALA A 270 -18.71 -13.69 -16.53
N THR A 271 -18.86 -13.15 -17.74
CA THR A 271 -20.17 -13.02 -18.39
C THR A 271 -20.31 -13.75 -19.73
N GLY A 272 -19.22 -14.21 -20.32
CA GLY A 272 -19.15 -14.72 -21.69
C GLY A 272 -19.28 -13.65 -22.77
N ILE A 273 -19.18 -12.36 -22.41
CA ILE A 273 -19.39 -11.24 -23.33
C ILE A 273 -18.10 -10.45 -23.52
N LEU A 274 -17.64 -10.37 -24.76
CA LEU A 274 -16.49 -9.57 -25.14
C LEU A 274 -16.91 -8.10 -25.36
N LEU A 275 -16.42 -7.19 -24.52
CA LEU A 275 -16.56 -5.76 -24.76
C LEU A 275 -15.55 -5.28 -25.80
N GLY A 276 -15.93 -4.40 -26.73
CA GLY A 276 -14.96 -3.81 -27.66
C GLY A 276 -14.02 -2.82 -26.96
N ILE A 277 -12.73 -2.83 -27.34
CA ILE A 277 -11.74 -1.82 -26.95
C ILE A 277 -11.52 -0.88 -28.14
N TYR A 278 -11.71 0.43 -27.93
CA TYR A 278 -11.57 1.45 -28.97
C TYR A 278 -10.60 2.54 -28.54
N GLN A 279 -9.86 3.10 -29.49
CA GLN A 279 -9.21 4.39 -29.24
C GLN A 279 -10.27 5.48 -29.18
N GLU A 280 -10.05 6.51 -28.37
CA GLU A 280 -11.04 7.55 -28.12
C GLU A 280 -11.52 8.27 -29.39
N ASN A 281 -10.65 8.45 -30.38
CA ASN A 281 -10.98 9.05 -31.67
C ASN A 281 -11.87 8.15 -32.57
N THR A 282 -12.01 6.87 -32.24
CA THR A 282 -12.87 5.89 -32.96
C THR A 282 -13.94 5.27 -32.06
N LYS A 283 -14.21 5.90 -30.91
CA LYS A 283 -15.17 5.38 -29.93
C LYS A 283 -16.59 5.26 -30.50
N PRO A 284 -17.34 4.22 -30.10
CA PRO A 284 -18.73 4.04 -30.53
C PRO A 284 -19.64 5.13 -29.94
N SER A 285 -20.65 5.53 -30.70
CA SER A 285 -21.67 6.52 -30.28
C SER A 285 -23.04 5.89 -29.99
N ASN A 286 -23.15 4.57 -30.09
CA ASN A 286 -24.41 3.82 -29.93
C ASN A 286 -24.65 3.32 -28.49
N PHE A 287 -23.78 3.70 -27.55
CA PHE A 287 -23.93 3.38 -26.12
C PHE A 287 -24.24 4.65 -25.33
N ASP A 288 -25.08 4.53 -24.31
CA ASP A 288 -25.46 5.64 -23.43
C ASP A 288 -24.32 6.08 -22.49
N GLY A 289 -23.31 5.22 -22.30
CA GLY A 289 -22.13 5.43 -21.48
C GLY A 289 -20.97 4.52 -21.87
N LEU A 290 -19.74 4.94 -21.58
CA LEU A 290 -18.50 4.26 -21.93
C LEU A 290 -17.60 4.09 -20.70
N ILE A 291 -16.71 3.09 -20.75
CA ILE A 291 -15.63 2.93 -19.76
C ILE A 291 -14.36 3.52 -20.34
N TYR A 292 -13.82 4.57 -19.73
CA TYR A 292 -12.56 5.19 -20.14
C TYR A 292 -11.41 4.70 -19.26
N ILE A 293 -10.35 4.21 -19.90
CA ILE A 293 -9.13 3.73 -19.27
C ILE A 293 -8.00 4.72 -19.54
N GLY A 294 -7.34 5.20 -18.49
CA GLY A 294 -6.15 6.05 -18.62
C GLY A 294 -6.44 7.48 -19.10
N ALA A 295 -5.42 8.11 -19.70
CA ALA A 295 -5.40 9.55 -19.98
C ALA A 295 -6.15 9.96 -21.27
N CYS A 296 -7.43 9.59 -21.39
CA CYS A 296 -8.30 10.05 -22.47
C CYS A 296 -8.63 11.55 -22.34
N ASN A 297 -9.01 12.21 -23.44
CA ASN A 297 -9.51 13.59 -23.40
C ASN A 297 -10.79 13.69 -22.55
N ALA A 298 -11.67 12.69 -22.62
CA ALA A 298 -12.85 12.58 -21.76
C ALA A 298 -12.47 12.43 -20.29
N THR A 299 -11.38 11.72 -19.97
CA THR A 299 -10.86 11.60 -18.59
C THR A 299 -10.46 12.97 -18.07
N ALA A 300 -9.71 13.74 -18.86
CA ALA A 300 -9.34 15.11 -18.51
C ALA A 300 -10.56 16.05 -18.41
N ALA A 301 -11.53 15.95 -19.32
CA ALA A 301 -12.77 16.73 -19.31
C ALA A 301 -13.65 16.41 -18.09
N ALA A 302 -13.54 15.19 -17.56
CA ALA A 302 -14.16 14.76 -16.31
C ALA A 302 -13.38 15.20 -15.07
N GLY A 303 -12.34 16.05 -15.21
CA GLY A 303 -11.51 16.55 -14.11
C GLY A 303 -10.51 15.53 -13.56
N ILE A 304 -10.22 14.44 -14.29
CA ILE A 304 -9.28 13.40 -13.86
C ILE A 304 -7.98 13.58 -14.67
N ASN A 305 -6.87 13.82 -13.98
CA ASN A 305 -5.56 13.84 -14.61
C ASN A 305 -4.55 13.08 -13.74
N GLY A 306 -4.01 11.98 -14.28
CA GLY A 306 -3.04 11.16 -13.55
C GLY A 306 -1.77 11.92 -13.13
N SER A 307 -1.34 12.97 -13.85
CA SER A 307 -0.14 13.73 -13.48
C SER A 307 -0.27 14.54 -12.17
N TYR A 308 -1.50 14.67 -11.68
CA TYR A 308 -1.86 15.39 -10.46
C TYR A 308 -1.96 14.47 -9.24
N LEU A 309 -1.91 13.15 -9.47
CA LEU A 309 -1.95 12.16 -8.42
C LEU A 309 -0.52 11.80 -7.99
N GLU A 310 -0.36 11.29 -6.77
CA GLU A 310 0.89 10.67 -6.35
C GLU A 310 1.27 9.49 -7.27
N ASP A 311 2.54 9.12 -7.28
CA ASP A 311 3.01 7.97 -8.05
C ASP A 311 2.20 6.70 -7.73
N ASN A 312 1.72 6.02 -8.78
CA ASN A 312 0.83 4.86 -8.71
C ASN A 312 -0.56 5.12 -8.10
N ALA A 313 -0.88 6.34 -7.68
CA ALA A 313 -2.24 6.66 -7.24
C ALA A 313 -3.22 6.61 -8.42
N TYR A 314 -4.49 6.36 -8.10
CA TYR A 314 -5.52 6.00 -9.07
C TYR A 314 -6.90 6.53 -8.69
N VAL A 315 -7.77 6.57 -9.70
CA VAL A 315 -9.15 7.04 -9.63
C VAL A 315 -10.07 6.01 -10.29
N ILE A 316 -11.17 5.68 -9.60
CA ILE A 316 -12.31 4.91 -10.12
C ILE A 316 -13.52 5.80 -9.93
N ARG A 317 -14.07 6.37 -11.00
CA ARG A 317 -15.14 7.35 -10.84
C ARG A 317 -16.19 7.27 -11.94
N ASN A 318 -17.45 7.29 -11.56
CA ASN A 318 -18.54 7.58 -12.48
C ASN A 318 -18.65 9.11 -12.67
N VAL A 319 -18.72 9.58 -13.92
CA VAL A 319 -19.06 10.98 -14.24
C VAL A 319 -20.07 10.99 -15.40
N GLY A 320 -21.27 11.51 -15.13
CA GLY A 320 -22.42 11.28 -15.99
C GLY A 320 -22.70 9.78 -16.13
N ASN A 321 -22.89 9.31 -17.37
CA ASN A 321 -23.09 7.89 -17.67
C ASN A 321 -21.78 7.11 -17.87
N ASN A 322 -20.61 7.73 -17.70
CA ASN A 322 -19.33 7.07 -17.99
C ASN A 322 -18.65 6.61 -16.71
N LEU A 323 -17.84 5.55 -16.83
CA LEU A 323 -16.93 5.10 -15.78
C LEU A 323 -15.50 5.42 -16.21
N PHE A 324 -14.71 5.97 -15.30
CA PHE A 324 -13.30 6.31 -15.51
C PHE A 324 -12.42 5.48 -14.58
N LEU A 325 -11.44 4.79 -15.15
CA LEU A 325 -10.40 4.05 -14.45
C LEU A 325 -9.05 4.61 -14.92
N ALA A 326 -8.43 5.47 -14.13
CA ALA A 326 -7.21 6.17 -14.54
C ALA A 326 -6.29 6.44 -13.35
N GLY A 327 -4.99 6.49 -13.59
CA GLY A 327 -4.03 6.82 -12.52
C GLY A 327 -2.75 7.47 -13.02
N HIS A 328 -1.82 7.70 -12.08
CA HIS A 328 -0.50 8.23 -12.41
C HIS A 328 0.40 7.15 -13.01
N ASP A 329 0.42 7.11 -14.34
CA ASP A 329 1.26 6.18 -15.10
C ASP A 329 2.54 6.83 -15.64
N SER A 330 3.62 6.05 -15.74
CA SER A 330 4.81 6.43 -16.51
C SER A 330 4.86 5.69 -17.85
N VAL A 331 5.81 6.07 -18.71
CA VAL A 331 6.13 5.29 -19.91
C VAL A 331 7.03 4.12 -19.51
N GLY A 332 6.73 2.92 -20.03
CA GLY A 332 7.49 1.71 -19.76
C GLY A 332 6.65 0.45 -19.96
N ASN A 333 7.29 -0.71 -19.94
CA ASN A 333 6.58 -1.98 -19.90
C ASN A 333 6.10 -2.24 -18.46
N PRO A 334 4.79 -2.34 -18.19
CA PRO A 334 4.32 -2.61 -16.83
C PRO A 334 4.59 -4.04 -16.37
N LEU A 335 4.83 -4.97 -17.28
CA LEU A 335 5.11 -6.38 -16.98
C LEU A 335 6.62 -6.68 -17.06
N GLY A 336 6.98 -7.92 -16.73
CA GLY A 336 8.37 -8.37 -16.62
C GLY A 336 8.91 -8.28 -15.20
N MET A 337 10.24 -8.23 -15.09
CA MET A 337 10.93 -8.36 -13.81
C MET A 337 10.83 -7.11 -12.96
N LEU A 338 10.26 -7.21 -11.76
CA LEU A 338 9.91 -6.02 -10.97
C LEU A 338 11.13 -5.28 -10.41
N HIS A 339 12.22 -5.99 -10.12
CA HIS A 339 13.44 -5.37 -9.57
C HIS A 339 14.12 -4.38 -10.54
N VAL A 340 13.85 -4.47 -11.85
CA VAL A 340 14.31 -3.51 -12.88
C VAL A 340 13.18 -2.69 -13.50
N ASN A 341 11.97 -2.74 -12.92
CA ASN A 341 10.78 -2.12 -13.50
C ASN A 341 10.29 -0.93 -12.66
N ASP A 342 10.62 0.28 -13.12
CA ASP A 342 10.18 1.56 -12.55
C ASP A 342 8.87 2.09 -13.16
N THR A 343 8.15 1.27 -13.94
CA THR A 343 6.90 1.70 -14.58
C THR A 343 5.84 1.94 -13.50
N ARG A 344 5.32 3.17 -13.45
CA ARG A 344 4.17 3.50 -12.61
C ARG A 344 2.88 3.00 -13.25
N ILE A 345 2.01 2.36 -12.48
CA ILE A 345 0.91 1.53 -12.96
C ILE A 345 -0.47 1.95 -12.39
N GLY A 346 -0.66 3.22 -12.05
CA GLY A 346 -1.91 3.69 -11.41
C GLY A 346 -3.18 3.29 -12.17
N THR A 347 -3.19 3.35 -13.50
CA THR A 347 -4.36 2.92 -14.30
C THR A 347 -4.63 1.42 -14.19
N MET A 348 -3.59 0.58 -14.08
CA MET A 348 -3.78 -0.86 -13.85
C MET A 348 -4.34 -1.11 -12.45
N LEU A 349 -3.87 -0.37 -11.44
CA LEU A 349 -4.38 -0.47 -10.07
C LEU A 349 -5.87 -0.09 -9.99
N ALA A 350 -6.31 0.95 -10.70
CA ALA A 350 -7.74 1.28 -10.81
C ALA A 350 -8.56 0.10 -11.35
N VAL A 351 -8.07 -0.57 -12.41
CA VAL A 351 -8.74 -1.74 -12.98
C VAL A 351 -8.76 -2.90 -11.99
N TYR A 352 -7.64 -3.25 -11.38
CA TYR A 352 -7.59 -4.37 -10.43
C TYR A 352 -8.49 -4.15 -9.21
N ARG A 353 -8.53 -2.92 -8.69
CA ARG A 353 -9.42 -2.53 -7.60
C ARG A 353 -10.89 -2.59 -7.99
N PHE A 354 -11.23 -2.18 -9.21
CA PHE A 354 -12.58 -2.33 -9.73
C PHE A 354 -12.99 -3.82 -9.83
N LEU A 355 -12.13 -4.65 -10.44
CA LEU A 355 -12.38 -6.09 -10.60
C LEU A 355 -12.55 -6.80 -9.24
N GLU A 356 -11.72 -6.45 -8.28
CA GLU A 356 -11.79 -7.00 -6.93
C GLU A 356 -13.06 -6.56 -6.19
N GLN A 357 -13.29 -5.26 -6.06
CA GLN A 357 -14.34 -4.72 -5.19
C GLN A 357 -15.74 -4.87 -5.77
N TYR A 358 -15.89 -4.80 -7.10
CA TYR A 358 -17.19 -4.76 -7.77
C TYR A 358 -17.52 -6.03 -8.55
N MET A 359 -16.52 -6.87 -8.86
CA MET A 359 -16.74 -8.17 -9.51
C MET A 359 -16.32 -9.36 -8.64
N GLY A 360 -15.74 -9.14 -7.46
CA GLY A 360 -15.31 -10.21 -6.55
C GLY A 360 -14.16 -11.05 -7.12
N VAL A 361 -13.37 -10.49 -8.05
CA VAL A 361 -12.24 -11.20 -8.66
C VAL A 361 -11.11 -11.36 -7.66
N LYS A 362 -10.51 -12.55 -7.60
CA LYS A 362 -9.34 -12.85 -6.76
C LYS A 362 -8.29 -13.66 -7.53
N TRP A 363 -7.02 -13.54 -7.12
CA TRP A 363 -5.88 -14.23 -7.75
C TRP A 363 -5.00 -14.91 -6.70
N LEU A 364 -5.22 -16.20 -6.42
CA LEU A 364 -4.49 -16.89 -5.34
C LEU A 364 -3.02 -17.16 -5.69
N TRP A 365 -2.73 -17.45 -6.96
CA TRP A 365 -1.39 -17.76 -7.48
C TRP A 365 -1.31 -17.52 -9.00
N PRO A 366 -0.12 -17.57 -9.63
CA PRO A 366 0.05 -17.34 -11.06
C PRO A 366 -0.75 -18.26 -11.99
N GLY A 367 -1.28 -17.66 -13.06
CA GLY A 367 -1.99 -18.36 -14.13
C GLY A 367 -3.45 -18.67 -13.83
N SER A 368 -4.15 -19.21 -14.82
CA SER A 368 -5.61 -19.42 -14.78
C SER A 368 -6.09 -20.44 -13.76
N LYS A 369 -5.17 -21.23 -13.18
CA LYS A 369 -5.49 -22.16 -12.10
C LYS A 369 -5.75 -21.44 -10.77
N GLY A 370 -5.26 -20.22 -10.59
CA GLY A 370 -5.42 -19.43 -9.37
C GLY A 370 -6.46 -18.31 -9.45
N GLU A 371 -7.20 -18.21 -10.57
CA GLU A 371 -8.15 -17.13 -10.83
C GLU A 371 -9.56 -17.45 -10.32
N ILE A 372 -10.11 -16.62 -9.44
CA ILE A 372 -11.51 -16.68 -9.02
C ILE A 372 -12.23 -15.54 -9.70
N ILE A 373 -13.09 -15.88 -10.66
CA ILE A 373 -13.89 -14.92 -11.42
C ILE A 373 -15.35 -15.35 -11.25
N PRO A 374 -16.13 -14.71 -10.37
CA PRO A 374 -17.53 -15.05 -10.15
C PRO A 374 -18.36 -14.91 -11.43
N PRO A 375 -19.08 -15.96 -11.87
CA PRO A 375 -19.92 -15.86 -13.05
C PRO A 375 -21.12 -14.96 -12.79
N THR A 376 -21.42 -14.05 -13.72
CA THR A 376 -22.58 -13.16 -13.64
C THR A 376 -23.14 -12.84 -15.02
N SER A 377 -24.45 -12.58 -15.09
CA SER A 377 -25.14 -12.14 -16.33
C SER A 377 -25.34 -10.63 -16.40
N ASN A 378 -25.04 -9.91 -15.31
CA ASN A 378 -25.18 -8.46 -15.22
C ASN A 378 -23.98 -7.86 -14.45
N ILE A 379 -23.47 -6.75 -14.96
CA ILE A 379 -22.46 -5.93 -14.30
C ILE A 379 -22.91 -4.49 -14.38
N VAL A 380 -22.98 -3.82 -13.23
CA VAL A 380 -23.33 -2.42 -13.11
C VAL A 380 -22.28 -1.74 -12.23
N ALA A 381 -21.66 -0.68 -12.75
CA ALA A 381 -20.84 0.22 -11.96
C ALA A 381 -21.75 1.29 -11.36
N ASP A 382 -22.26 1.01 -10.16
CA ASP A 382 -23.18 1.89 -9.46
C ASP A 382 -22.42 2.84 -8.55
N SER A 383 -22.44 4.10 -8.94
CA SER A 383 -22.09 5.21 -8.10
C SER A 383 -20.74 5.20 -7.40
N ILE A 384 -19.69 4.96 -8.20
CA ILE A 384 -18.32 4.85 -7.71
C ILE A 384 -17.63 6.21 -7.75
N ALA A 385 -16.95 6.58 -6.66
CA ALA A 385 -16.09 7.75 -6.56
C ALA A 385 -14.91 7.46 -5.60
N ILE A 386 -13.89 6.76 -6.11
CA ILE A 386 -12.69 6.37 -5.36
C ILE A 386 -11.50 7.15 -5.92
N ILE A 387 -10.72 7.73 -5.03
CA ILE A 387 -9.35 8.20 -5.27
C ILE A 387 -8.49 7.56 -4.20
N ASP A 388 -7.45 6.84 -4.59
CA ASP A 388 -6.69 6.02 -3.67
C ASP A 388 -5.25 5.76 -4.18
N LYS A 389 -4.39 5.20 -3.33
CA LYS A 389 -2.97 4.99 -3.64
C LYS A 389 -2.35 3.84 -2.84
N PRO A 390 -1.29 3.19 -3.36
CA PRO A 390 -0.50 2.26 -2.55
C PRO A 390 0.08 2.92 -1.30
N ILE A 391 -0.11 2.29 -0.15
CA ILE A 391 0.46 2.73 1.14
C ILE A 391 1.99 2.70 1.11
N LEU A 392 2.55 1.60 0.60
CA LEU A 392 3.99 1.39 0.52
C LEU A 392 4.55 2.00 -0.77
N LYS A 393 5.64 2.76 -0.64
CA LYS A 393 6.27 3.46 -1.77
C LYS A 393 7.08 2.53 -2.66
N HIS A 394 7.47 1.37 -2.16
CA HIS A 394 8.15 0.31 -2.91
C HIS A 394 7.75 -1.03 -2.30
N THR A 395 7.10 -1.89 -3.08
CA THR A 395 6.86 -3.29 -2.74
C THR A 395 7.60 -4.18 -3.72
N ARG A 396 8.61 -4.91 -3.25
CA ARG A 396 9.33 -5.88 -4.07
C ARG A 396 9.35 -7.25 -3.41
N LEU A 397 8.98 -8.23 -4.22
CA LEU A 397 9.15 -9.65 -3.96
C LEU A 397 10.05 -10.19 -5.06
N GLY A 398 11.30 -10.46 -4.72
CA GLY A 398 12.38 -10.67 -5.69
C GLY A 398 12.09 -11.83 -6.61
N ASP A 399 11.59 -11.54 -7.80
CA ASP A 399 11.12 -12.49 -8.80
C ASP A 399 12.29 -13.34 -9.29
N TYR A 400 12.57 -14.37 -8.48
CA TYR A 400 13.86 -15.03 -8.42
C TYR A 400 14.15 -15.71 -9.75
N ASN A 401 15.21 -15.24 -10.40
CA ASN A 401 15.73 -15.83 -11.61
C ASN A 401 17.14 -16.35 -11.34
N PRO A 402 17.34 -17.66 -11.11
CA PRO A 402 18.65 -18.22 -10.81
C PRO A 402 19.71 -17.86 -11.88
N TRP A 403 19.30 -17.51 -13.10
CA TRP A 403 20.20 -17.14 -14.20
C TRP A 403 20.91 -15.80 -14.01
N ASN A 404 20.34 -14.88 -13.22
CA ASN A 404 21.00 -13.60 -12.92
C ASN A 404 22.28 -13.77 -12.08
N TRP A 405 22.52 -14.97 -11.53
CA TRP A 405 23.73 -15.36 -10.80
C TRP A 405 24.58 -16.39 -11.58
N GLY A 406 24.31 -16.59 -12.88
CA GLY A 406 25.10 -17.44 -13.77
C GLY A 406 24.76 -18.94 -13.76
N PHE A 407 23.58 -19.33 -13.27
CA PHE A 407 23.19 -20.75 -13.19
C PHE A 407 22.62 -21.33 -14.51
N SER A 408 22.48 -22.67 -14.62
CA SER A 408 22.06 -23.43 -15.82
C SER A 408 20.54 -23.56 -15.96
N ALA A 409 19.96 -23.24 -17.13
CA ALA A 409 18.51 -23.21 -17.45
C ALA A 409 17.61 -24.43 -17.07
N GLY A 410 18.17 -25.46 -16.42
CA GLY A 410 17.56 -26.74 -16.08
C GLY A 410 16.38 -26.65 -15.11
N GLY A 411 15.50 -27.64 -15.22
CA GLY A 411 14.28 -27.79 -14.42
C GLY A 411 12.99 -27.70 -15.24
N TRP A 412 12.99 -26.93 -16.32
CA TRP A 412 11.84 -26.80 -17.24
C TRP A 412 12.02 -27.69 -18.48
N SER A 413 10.94 -28.26 -19.02
CA SER A 413 11.01 -29.07 -20.24
C SER A 413 11.35 -28.24 -21.49
N SER A 414 10.99 -26.95 -21.49
CA SER A 414 11.31 -26.03 -22.58
C SER A 414 11.41 -24.56 -22.12
N ASN A 415 12.06 -23.72 -22.94
CA ASN A 415 12.12 -22.28 -22.71
C ASN A 415 10.75 -21.59 -22.81
N GLU A 416 9.81 -22.17 -23.57
CA GLU A 416 8.46 -21.63 -23.73
C GLU A 416 7.65 -21.77 -22.44
N VAL A 417 7.65 -22.96 -21.82
CA VAL A 417 6.96 -23.18 -20.53
C VAL A 417 7.53 -22.27 -19.45
N ARG A 418 8.86 -22.11 -19.43
CA ARG A 418 9.54 -21.18 -18.54
C ARG A 418 9.10 -19.73 -18.76
N ALA A 419 9.02 -19.27 -20.01
CA ALA A 419 8.59 -17.90 -20.32
C ALA A 419 7.15 -17.67 -19.86
N ASN A 420 6.25 -18.63 -20.14
CA ASN A 420 4.86 -18.57 -19.71
C ASN A 420 4.72 -18.50 -18.17
N TYR A 421 5.55 -19.24 -17.43
CA TYR A 421 5.60 -19.16 -15.96
C TYR A 421 6.03 -17.75 -15.50
N MET A 422 7.10 -17.20 -16.08
CA MET A 422 7.62 -15.88 -15.69
C MET A 422 6.61 -14.76 -15.99
N ASP A 423 5.93 -14.84 -17.12
CA ASP A 423 4.88 -13.88 -17.50
C ASP A 423 3.68 -13.98 -16.57
N ALA A 424 3.24 -15.20 -16.24
CA ALA A 424 2.16 -15.43 -15.28
C ALA A 424 2.52 -14.93 -13.86
N GLN A 425 3.76 -15.13 -13.42
CA GLN A 425 4.27 -14.64 -12.14
C GLN A 425 4.29 -13.10 -12.11
N SER A 426 4.82 -12.48 -13.16
CA SER A 426 4.85 -11.02 -13.29
C SER A 426 3.45 -10.42 -13.25
N LEU A 427 2.52 -11.02 -14.00
CA LEU A 427 1.13 -10.57 -14.03
C LEU A 427 0.44 -10.74 -12.67
N TRP A 428 0.67 -11.86 -11.98
CA TRP A 428 0.16 -12.08 -10.61
C TRP A 428 0.67 -11.00 -9.64
N LEU A 429 1.96 -10.66 -9.69
CA LEU A 429 2.51 -9.59 -8.86
C LEU A 429 1.81 -8.25 -9.13
N ARG A 430 1.52 -7.91 -10.40
CA ARG A 430 0.79 -6.68 -10.73
C ARG A 430 -0.66 -6.71 -10.28
N ARG A 431 -1.35 -7.84 -10.45
CA ARG A 431 -2.72 -8.06 -9.94
C ARG A 431 -2.82 -7.93 -8.42
N GLN A 432 -1.76 -8.31 -7.71
CA GLN A 432 -1.62 -8.14 -6.27
C GLN A 432 -1.17 -6.74 -5.83
N GLY A 433 -0.96 -5.81 -6.78
CA GLY A 433 -0.61 -4.42 -6.53
C GLY A 433 0.88 -4.16 -6.28
N PHE A 434 1.77 -5.12 -6.55
CA PHE A 434 3.21 -4.88 -6.43
C PHE A 434 3.67 -3.79 -7.40
N CYS A 435 4.18 -2.69 -6.86
CA CYS A 435 4.69 -1.56 -7.61
C CYS A 435 5.72 -0.75 -6.81
N ARG A 436 6.36 0.23 -7.46
CA ARG A 436 7.25 1.17 -6.77
C ARG A 436 7.14 2.58 -7.36
N SER A 437 7.35 3.55 -6.48
CA SER A 437 7.45 5.00 -6.74
C SER A 437 8.85 5.53 -6.41
N ILE A 438 9.62 4.76 -5.64
CA ILE A 438 11.01 5.00 -5.31
C ILE A 438 11.83 3.74 -5.59
N ASN A 439 13.12 3.89 -5.85
CA ASN A 439 14.02 2.76 -6.05
C ASN A 439 14.83 2.50 -4.76
N LEU A 440 14.63 1.31 -4.16
CA LEU A 440 15.40 0.81 -3.00
C LEU A 440 16.23 -0.43 -3.35
N GLU A 441 16.55 -0.64 -4.62
CA GLU A 441 17.44 -1.71 -5.11
C GLU A 441 18.93 -1.37 -4.89
N TYR A 442 19.23 -0.67 -3.80
CA TYR A 442 20.60 -0.43 -3.36
C TYR A 442 21.16 -1.74 -2.80
N GLY A 443 22.28 -2.20 -3.35
CA GLY A 443 23.03 -3.36 -2.89
C GLY A 443 24.14 -3.01 -1.90
N GLU A 444 25.08 -3.94 -1.74
CA GLU A 444 26.32 -3.74 -0.99
C GLU A 444 27.16 -2.62 -1.60
N ALA A 445 27.48 -1.58 -0.82
CA ALA A 445 28.09 -0.37 -1.37
C ALA A 445 29.59 -0.52 -1.70
N PHE A 446 30.25 -1.52 -1.12
CA PHE A 446 31.72 -1.61 -1.08
C PHE A 446 32.30 -2.89 -1.69
N GLY A 447 31.51 -3.69 -2.40
CA GLY A 447 31.93 -5.01 -2.91
C GLY A 447 33.11 -4.96 -3.89
N THR A 448 33.29 -3.84 -4.61
CA THR A 448 34.43 -3.63 -5.54
C THR A 448 35.54 -2.76 -4.95
N TRP A 449 35.38 -2.28 -3.71
CA TRP A 449 36.30 -1.30 -3.14
C TRP A 449 37.65 -1.90 -2.81
N TRP A 450 37.71 -3.18 -2.44
CA TRP A 450 38.99 -3.86 -2.23
C TRP A 450 39.88 -3.70 -3.45
N ASP A 451 39.42 -4.13 -4.62
CA ASP A 451 40.19 -4.06 -5.87
C ASP A 451 40.59 -2.64 -6.23
N THR A 452 39.75 -1.66 -5.89
CA THR A 452 39.95 -0.24 -6.24
C THR A 452 40.93 0.46 -5.29
N TYR A 453 40.84 0.21 -3.98
CA TYR A 453 41.45 1.08 -2.96
C TYR A 453 42.44 0.39 -2.02
N HIS A 454 42.52 -0.94 -1.95
CA HIS A 454 43.35 -1.61 -0.92
C HIS A 454 44.84 -1.24 -0.97
N SER A 455 45.37 -0.94 -2.16
CA SER A 455 46.79 -0.63 -2.35
C SER A 455 47.15 0.83 -2.01
N THR A 456 46.20 1.75 -2.13
CA THR A 456 46.41 3.20 -1.95
C THR A 456 45.80 3.73 -0.66
N HIS A 457 44.68 3.12 -0.23
CA HIS A 457 43.90 3.47 0.95
C HIS A 457 43.56 2.23 1.79
N PRO A 458 44.56 1.46 2.26
CA PRO A 458 44.31 0.30 3.12
C PRO A 458 43.52 0.68 4.39
N GLU A 459 43.60 1.93 4.84
CA GLU A 459 42.88 2.46 6.00
C GLU A 459 41.35 2.48 5.88
N TYR A 460 40.79 2.29 4.68
CA TYR A 460 39.34 2.16 4.48
C TYR A 460 38.80 0.81 4.95
N PHE A 461 39.65 -0.22 4.97
CA PHE A 461 39.28 -1.60 5.32
C PHE A 461 39.49 -1.86 6.80
N ASN A 462 38.74 -2.81 7.35
CA ASN A 462 38.84 -3.19 8.75
C ASN A 462 40.27 -3.55 9.17
N LEU A 463 40.65 -3.21 10.40
CA LEU A 463 41.80 -3.79 11.07
C LEU A 463 41.35 -5.10 11.74
N LEU A 464 42.03 -6.21 11.44
CA LEU A 464 41.81 -7.50 12.08
C LEU A 464 42.66 -7.64 13.35
N PRO A 465 42.32 -8.60 14.26
CA PRO A 465 43.07 -8.81 15.50
C PRO A 465 44.57 -9.14 15.35
N ASP A 466 44.99 -9.65 14.18
CA ASP A 466 46.40 -9.91 13.85
C ASP A 466 47.18 -8.64 13.43
N GLY A 467 46.54 -7.48 13.44
CA GLY A 467 47.13 -6.20 13.06
C GLY A 467 47.16 -5.92 11.56
N THR A 468 46.52 -6.76 10.74
CA THR A 468 46.47 -6.58 9.28
C THR A 468 45.15 -5.97 8.81
N ARG A 469 45.18 -5.24 7.69
CA ARG A 469 43.98 -4.73 7.00
C ARG A 469 43.69 -5.55 5.76
N ARG A 470 42.77 -6.50 5.89
CA ARG A 470 42.40 -7.47 4.85
C ARG A 470 41.04 -8.08 5.14
N SER A 471 40.49 -8.79 4.15
CA SER A 471 39.32 -9.63 4.36
C SER A 471 39.59 -10.72 5.42
N ASP A 472 38.56 -11.03 6.19
CA ASP A 472 38.59 -12.01 7.28
C ASP A 472 38.78 -13.42 6.72
N PRO A 473 39.91 -14.10 7.01
CA PRO A 473 40.21 -15.40 6.41
C PRO A 473 39.22 -16.50 6.84
N TYR A 474 38.53 -16.30 7.97
CA TYR A 474 37.59 -17.27 8.54
C TYR A 474 36.15 -17.05 8.06
N TYR A 475 35.90 -16.01 7.24
CA TYR A 475 34.59 -15.71 6.67
C TYR A 475 34.61 -15.91 5.14
N HIS A 476 33.86 -16.90 4.65
CA HIS A 476 33.82 -17.29 3.23
C HIS A 476 35.21 -17.37 2.57
N ASN A 477 36.18 -17.95 3.29
CA ASN A 477 37.58 -18.11 2.84
C ASN A 477 38.28 -16.79 2.45
N GLY A 478 37.94 -15.67 3.11
CA GLY A 478 38.62 -14.39 2.89
C GLY A 478 38.26 -13.70 1.58
N ARG A 479 37.05 -13.94 1.04
CA ARG A 479 36.52 -13.23 -0.13
C ARG A 479 36.65 -11.71 0.02
N THR A 480 37.28 -11.07 -0.95
CA THR A 480 37.63 -9.65 -0.89
C THR A 480 36.45 -8.72 -1.13
N ASP A 481 35.43 -9.20 -1.84
CA ASP A 481 34.17 -8.50 -2.02
C ASP A 481 33.30 -8.47 -0.75
N LEU A 482 33.62 -9.32 0.23
CA LEU A 482 32.97 -9.38 1.55
C LEU A 482 33.82 -8.74 2.66
N VAL A 483 34.80 -7.90 2.30
CA VAL A 483 35.66 -7.23 3.29
C VAL A 483 34.83 -6.25 4.15
N SER A 484 35.13 -6.19 5.44
CA SER A 484 34.47 -5.25 6.37
C SER A 484 35.17 -3.89 6.34
N MET A 485 34.45 -2.81 6.65
CA MET A 485 34.98 -1.44 6.50
C MET A 485 35.41 -0.82 7.82
N ASN A 486 36.31 0.16 7.74
CA ASN A 486 36.70 1.01 8.86
C ASN A 486 35.76 2.22 8.96
N LEU A 487 34.58 1.99 9.55
CA LEU A 487 33.48 2.97 9.60
C LEU A 487 33.80 4.30 10.31
N SER A 488 34.87 4.37 11.12
CA SER A 488 35.26 5.60 11.82
C SER A 488 36.18 6.52 11.02
N ASN A 489 36.65 6.09 9.85
CA ASN A 489 37.67 6.82 9.10
C ASN A 489 37.09 8.02 8.31
N PRO A 490 37.51 9.27 8.58
CA PRO A 490 36.99 10.43 7.85
C PRO A 490 37.34 10.45 6.36
N ASN A 491 38.51 9.92 5.96
CA ASN A 491 38.87 9.85 4.54
C ASN A 491 37.98 8.84 3.79
N PHE A 492 37.51 7.78 4.48
CA PHE A 492 36.53 6.86 3.93
C PHE A 492 35.20 7.58 3.69
N HIS A 493 34.73 8.41 4.63
CA HIS A 493 33.51 9.21 4.46
C HIS A 493 33.63 10.20 3.31
N HIS A 494 34.77 10.90 3.20
CA HIS A 494 35.06 11.80 2.08
C HIS A 494 34.97 11.05 0.74
N GLN A 495 35.60 9.88 0.62
CA GLN A 495 35.61 9.11 -0.63
C GLN A 495 34.20 8.62 -1.02
N ILE A 496 33.36 8.25 -0.06
CA ILE A 496 31.95 7.89 -0.31
C ILE A 496 31.23 9.06 -0.98
N VAL A 497 31.35 10.25 -0.40
CA VAL A 497 30.69 11.46 -0.89
C VAL A 497 31.26 11.89 -2.24
N ASP A 498 32.59 11.83 -2.42
CA ASP A 498 33.23 12.12 -3.71
C ASP A 498 32.74 11.17 -4.81
N ASN A 499 32.62 9.88 -4.54
CA ASN A 499 32.11 8.90 -5.50
C ASN A 499 30.65 9.18 -5.88
N TRP A 500 29.81 9.54 -4.90
CA TRP A 500 28.41 9.88 -5.16
C TRP A 500 28.27 11.20 -5.95
N ILE A 501 29.06 12.22 -5.64
CA ILE A 501 29.10 13.48 -6.40
C ILE A 501 29.58 13.21 -7.83
N ALA A 502 30.64 12.40 -8.00
CA ALA A 502 31.14 12.02 -9.32
C ALA A 502 30.11 11.23 -10.14
N ALA A 503 29.24 10.46 -9.48
CA ALA A 503 28.11 9.77 -10.10
C ALA A 503 26.89 10.68 -10.40
N GLY A 504 26.98 11.98 -10.10
CA GLY A 504 25.96 12.98 -10.41
C GLY A 504 25.08 13.41 -9.23
N ALA A 505 25.39 12.98 -8.00
CA ALA A 505 24.70 13.34 -6.77
C ALA A 505 23.17 13.10 -6.80
N SER A 506 22.74 12.02 -7.47
CA SER A 506 21.34 11.64 -7.59
C SER A 506 20.96 10.51 -6.64
N GLY A 507 19.73 10.53 -6.12
CA GLY A 507 19.22 9.49 -5.25
C GLY A 507 19.90 9.47 -3.87
N PHE A 508 19.94 8.29 -3.26
CA PHE A 508 20.53 8.07 -1.94
C PHE A 508 22.03 7.80 -2.05
N ILE A 509 22.78 8.17 -1.01
CA ILE A 509 24.15 7.67 -0.85
C ILE A 509 24.05 6.25 -0.28
N ALA A 510 24.60 5.28 -1.02
CA ALA A 510 24.70 3.89 -0.58
C ALA A 510 25.76 3.75 0.51
N CYS A 511 25.34 3.38 1.71
CA CYS A 511 26.18 3.21 2.89
C CYS A 511 26.08 1.80 3.48
N ALA A 512 25.29 0.90 2.89
CA ALA A 512 25.20 -0.49 3.30
C ALA A 512 26.57 -1.16 3.22
N GLN A 513 26.98 -1.80 4.32
CA GLN A 513 28.19 -2.61 4.32
C GLN A 513 28.03 -3.82 3.40
N ASN A 514 29.16 -4.43 3.05
CA ASN A 514 29.18 -5.70 2.34
C ASN A 514 28.51 -6.79 3.18
N ASP A 515 28.17 -7.93 2.58
CA ASP A 515 27.47 -9.06 3.22
C ASP A 515 28.34 -9.76 4.29
N THR A 516 28.66 -9.02 5.36
CA THR A 516 29.58 -9.37 6.45
C THR A 516 29.32 -8.55 7.72
N ALA A 517 29.81 -9.05 8.86
CA ALA A 517 29.78 -8.32 10.13
C ALA A 517 30.69 -7.08 10.14
N THR A 518 30.40 -6.14 11.03
CA THR A 518 31.34 -5.05 11.31
C THR A 518 32.46 -5.60 12.19
N LYS A 519 33.69 -5.60 11.66
CA LYS A 519 34.83 -6.33 12.26
C LYS A 519 36.03 -5.47 12.62
N CYS A 520 36.03 -4.17 12.29
CA CYS A 520 37.22 -3.33 12.53
C CYS A 520 37.53 -3.20 14.02
N THR A 521 38.76 -3.57 14.42
CA THR A 521 39.26 -3.48 15.80
C THR A 521 40.21 -2.31 16.02
N CYS A 522 40.32 -1.38 15.07
CA CYS A 522 41.20 -0.22 15.23
C CYS A 522 40.73 0.65 16.42
N PRO A 523 41.65 1.35 17.11
CA PRO A 523 41.30 2.19 18.26
C PRO A 523 40.17 3.19 17.97
N ASP A 524 40.17 3.81 16.79
CA ASP A 524 39.16 4.81 16.40
C ASP A 524 37.75 4.21 16.24
N CYS A 525 37.63 2.99 15.72
CA CYS A 525 36.36 2.28 15.68
C CYS A 525 35.91 1.85 17.08
N MET A 526 36.84 1.36 17.90
CA MET A 526 36.53 0.83 19.23
C MET A 526 36.00 1.90 20.19
N VAL A 527 36.38 3.18 20.01
CA VAL A 527 35.83 4.30 20.79
C VAL A 527 34.43 4.75 20.32
N TRP A 528 34.00 4.34 19.12
CA TRP A 528 32.65 4.62 18.64
C TRP A 528 31.60 3.66 19.18
N ASP A 529 32.01 2.51 19.69
CA ASP A 529 31.11 1.49 20.23
C ASP A 529 30.43 1.95 21.52
N ALA A 530 29.26 1.38 21.79
CA ALA A 530 28.57 1.49 23.07
C ALA A 530 28.53 0.12 23.74
N GLN A 531 28.56 0.12 25.07
CA GLN A 531 28.53 -1.12 25.84
C GLN A 531 27.26 -1.91 25.53
N ASP A 532 27.45 -3.11 25.00
CA ASP A 532 26.38 -4.05 24.68
C ASP A 532 25.93 -4.77 25.97
N PRO A 533 24.66 -4.60 26.41
CA PRO A 533 24.16 -5.26 27.60
C PRO A 533 24.00 -6.78 27.43
N ASP A 534 23.90 -7.27 26.19
CA ASP A 534 23.72 -8.69 25.90
C ASP A 534 25.05 -9.46 25.85
N LEU A 535 26.18 -8.74 25.90
CA LEU A 535 27.50 -9.35 25.88
C LEU A 535 27.80 -10.01 27.23
N THR A 536 28.06 -11.31 27.21
CA THR A 536 28.29 -12.11 28.43
C THR A 536 29.71 -11.98 29.00
N ILE A 537 30.62 -11.35 28.26
CA ILE A 537 32.00 -11.08 28.66
C ILE A 537 32.17 -9.62 29.12
N PRO A 538 33.16 -9.31 29.99
CA PRO A 538 33.41 -7.93 30.41
C PRO A 538 33.71 -7.01 29.22
N TRP A 539 33.00 -5.89 29.12
CA TRP A 539 33.12 -4.94 28.00
C TRP A 539 34.56 -4.45 27.75
N ALA A 540 35.34 -4.28 28.81
CA ALA A 540 36.74 -3.85 28.75
C ALA A 540 37.67 -4.92 28.18
N GLU A 541 37.29 -6.19 28.25
CA GLU A 541 38.08 -7.35 27.81
C GLU A 541 37.65 -7.86 26.43
N ARG A 542 36.59 -7.28 25.85
CA ARG A 542 35.95 -7.76 24.60
C ARG A 542 36.92 -7.93 23.43
N LEU A 543 37.90 -7.03 23.30
CA LEU A 543 38.94 -7.12 22.28
C LEU A 543 39.87 -8.30 22.53
N THR A 544 40.25 -8.57 23.79
CA THR A 544 41.09 -9.71 24.15
C THR A 544 40.40 -11.02 23.80
N TYR A 545 39.12 -11.15 24.10
CA TYR A 545 38.32 -12.33 23.71
C TYR A 545 38.24 -12.48 22.18
N ALA A 546 37.90 -11.40 21.47
CA ALA A 546 37.88 -11.38 20.01
C ALA A 546 39.24 -11.79 19.40
N THR A 547 40.35 -11.28 19.94
CA THR A 547 41.70 -11.65 19.50
C THR A 547 42.02 -13.12 19.77
N ASN A 548 41.66 -13.64 20.93
CA ASN A 548 41.90 -15.04 21.26
C ASN A 548 41.12 -15.98 20.34
N ALA A 549 39.83 -15.70 20.11
CA ALA A 549 38.97 -16.47 19.20
C ALA A 549 39.49 -16.40 17.75
N PHE A 550 39.88 -15.21 17.27
CA PHE A 550 40.48 -15.05 15.95
C PHE A 550 41.76 -15.88 15.79
N ASN A 551 42.67 -15.82 16.77
CA ASN A 551 43.91 -16.59 16.75
C ASN A 551 43.66 -18.11 16.86
N ALA A 552 42.53 -18.53 17.44
CA ALA A 552 42.09 -19.91 17.47
C ALA A 552 41.44 -20.37 16.15
N GLY A 553 41.19 -19.45 15.21
CA GLY A 553 40.56 -19.73 13.93
C GLY A 553 39.04 -19.86 13.98
N GLU A 554 38.41 -19.27 15.00
CA GLU A 554 36.96 -19.26 15.16
C GLU A 554 36.31 -18.27 14.18
N SER A 555 35.34 -18.71 13.39
CA SER A 555 34.72 -17.90 12.33
C SER A 555 33.76 -16.82 12.86
N ASP A 556 33.32 -16.94 14.10
CA ASP A 556 32.40 -16.06 14.82
C ASP A 556 33.10 -15.17 15.86
N TRP A 557 34.43 -15.08 15.82
CA TRP A 557 35.26 -14.25 16.74
C TRP A 557 34.74 -12.82 16.93
N TYR A 558 34.12 -12.25 15.89
CA TYR A 558 33.59 -10.88 15.88
C TYR A 558 32.38 -10.69 16.79
N MET A 559 31.70 -11.77 17.19
CA MET A 559 30.59 -11.72 18.16
C MET A 559 31.05 -11.22 19.52
N HIS A 560 32.32 -11.46 19.89
CA HIS A 560 32.91 -10.91 21.10
C HIS A 560 33.02 -9.38 21.09
N LEU A 561 32.91 -8.71 19.93
CA LEU A 561 32.91 -7.25 19.87
C LEU A 561 31.59 -6.64 20.37
N GLY A 562 30.50 -7.41 20.44
CA GLY A 562 29.15 -6.96 20.76
C GLY A 562 28.44 -6.26 19.59
N SER A 563 27.35 -5.57 19.91
CA SER A 563 26.53 -4.81 18.96
C SER A 563 27.26 -3.61 18.34
N MET A 564 27.28 -3.56 17.02
CA MET A 564 27.94 -2.56 16.18
C MET A 564 26.96 -1.52 15.61
N SER A 565 25.68 -1.57 15.99
CA SER A 565 24.64 -0.66 15.52
C SER A 565 24.92 0.82 15.84
N THR A 566 25.46 1.10 17.02
CA THR A 566 25.89 2.45 17.43
C THR A 566 27.01 2.99 16.54
N ARG A 567 27.97 2.12 16.19
CA ARG A 567 29.07 2.47 15.29
C ARG A 567 28.54 2.78 13.89
N LEU A 568 27.62 1.96 13.39
CA LEU A 568 26.95 2.19 12.11
C LEU A 568 26.19 3.53 12.12
N ALA A 569 25.42 3.82 13.17
CA ALA A 569 24.67 5.07 13.28
C ALA A 569 25.57 6.32 13.29
N LYS A 570 26.69 6.29 14.03
CA LYS A 570 27.69 7.37 14.01
C LYS A 570 28.31 7.57 12.63
N TYR A 571 28.59 6.47 11.93
CA TYR A 571 29.10 6.50 10.56
C TYR A 571 28.13 7.16 9.59
N LEU A 572 26.85 6.80 9.65
CA LEU A 572 25.82 7.42 8.81
C LEU A 572 25.73 8.93 9.07
N LEU A 573 25.72 9.36 10.34
CA LEU A 573 25.75 10.79 10.66
C LEU A 573 27.01 11.50 10.14
N ALA A 574 28.18 10.84 10.20
CA ALA A 574 29.43 11.40 9.68
C ALA A 574 29.40 11.57 8.15
N VAL A 575 28.90 10.58 7.40
CA VAL A 575 28.73 10.70 5.94
C VAL A 575 27.72 11.78 5.58
N GLN A 576 26.60 11.86 6.31
CA GLN A 576 25.60 12.91 6.10
C GLN A 576 26.17 14.30 6.37
N GLN A 577 26.99 14.45 7.42
CA GLN A 577 27.67 15.69 7.75
C GLN A 577 28.69 16.10 6.68
N GLU A 578 29.46 15.14 6.14
CA GLU A 578 30.39 15.40 5.05
C GLU A 578 29.66 15.91 3.81
N ALA A 579 28.60 15.22 3.39
CA ALA A 579 27.79 15.65 2.24
C ALA A 579 27.16 17.04 2.44
N ALA A 580 26.67 17.33 3.66
CA ALA A 580 26.16 18.66 4.00
C ALA A 580 27.25 19.74 3.89
N GLY A 581 28.47 19.45 4.35
CA GLY A 581 29.64 20.32 4.21
C GLY A 581 30.04 20.61 2.75
N ARG A 582 29.65 19.72 1.82
CA ARG A 582 29.85 19.84 0.37
C ARG A 582 28.67 20.50 -0.36
N GLY A 583 27.65 20.98 0.35
CA GLY A 583 26.50 21.67 -0.24
C GLY A 583 25.28 20.78 -0.51
N TYR A 584 25.22 19.57 0.06
CA TYR A 584 24.09 18.64 -0.06
C TYR A 584 23.40 18.40 1.29
N PRO A 585 22.81 19.44 1.93
CA PRO A 585 22.27 19.34 3.28
C PRO A 585 21.05 18.43 3.40
N ASP A 586 20.33 18.15 2.30
CA ASP A 586 19.10 17.36 2.26
C ASP A 586 19.32 15.91 1.80
N VAL A 587 20.58 15.46 1.73
CA VAL A 587 20.90 14.11 1.25
C VAL A 587 20.27 13.03 2.14
N THR A 588 19.82 11.95 1.47
CA THR A 588 19.32 10.74 2.12
C THR A 588 20.38 9.64 2.04
N LEU A 589 20.61 8.96 3.14
CA LEU A 589 21.51 7.80 3.22
C LEU A 589 20.70 6.50 3.22
N HIS A 590 21.29 5.45 2.66
CA HIS A 590 20.74 4.10 2.68
C HIS A 590 21.73 3.13 3.32
N ALA A 591 21.26 2.32 4.27
CA ALA A 591 22.03 1.22 4.83
C ALA A 591 21.12 0.06 5.25
N TRP A 592 21.73 -1.04 5.70
CA TRP A 592 21.04 -2.19 6.27
C TRP A 592 21.40 -2.39 7.73
N ALA A 593 20.44 -2.88 8.51
CA ALA A 593 20.65 -3.44 9.83
C ALA A 593 20.78 -4.97 9.67
N TYR A 594 21.98 -5.49 9.84
CA TYR A 594 22.33 -6.88 9.52
C TYR A 594 23.37 -7.42 10.52
N THR A 595 23.40 -8.75 10.73
CA THR A 595 24.40 -9.44 11.59
C THR A 595 24.62 -8.77 12.96
N ASN A 596 25.86 -8.47 13.35
CA ASN A 596 26.18 -7.81 14.64
C ASN A 596 25.81 -6.32 14.71
N TYR A 597 25.17 -5.75 13.68
CA TYR A 597 24.56 -4.42 13.70
C TYR A 597 23.06 -4.47 13.35
N ALA A 598 22.41 -5.62 13.55
CA ALA A 598 20.97 -5.79 13.32
C ALA A 598 20.11 -5.08 14.39
N LYS A 599 20.52 -5.14 15.66
CA LYS A 599 19.80 -4.50 16.78
C LYS A 599 19.88 -2.97 16.66
N GLY A 600 18.96 -2.26 17.32
CA GLY A 600 18.99 -0.80 17.35
C GLY A 600 20.27 -0.22 17.96
N PRO A 601 20.66 1.02 17.60
CA PRO A 601 21.75 1.74 18.24
C PRO A 601 21.55 1.88 19.76
N LEU A 602 22.64 1.73 20.51
CA LEU A 602 22.67 1.91 21.96
C LEU A 602 23.12 3.33 22.31
N GLY A 603 22.98 3.71 23.58
CA GLY A 603 23.50 4.99 24.10
C GLY A 603 22.71 6.23 23.67
N GLY A 604 21.46 6.06 23.22
CA GLY A 604 20.54 7.16 22.94
C GLY A 604 20.84 7.97 21.67
N ILE A 605 21.58 7.40 20.70
CA ILE A 605 21.82 8.06 19.42
C ILE A 605 20.50 8.39 18.71
N GLN A 606 20.40 9.62 18.23
CA GLN A 606 19.30 10.08 17.40
C GLN A 606 19.79 10.23 15.96
N LEU A 607 19.06 9.60 15.05
CA LEU A 607 19.15 9.76 13.61
C LEU A 607 18.03 10.73 13.15
N ASN A 608 17.74 10.72 11.86
CA ASN A 608 16.68 11.52 11.26
C ASN A 608 16.04 10.77 10.11
N ASP A 609 14.97 11.35 9.58
CA ASP A 609 14.11 10.75 8.57
C ASP A 609 14.75 10.70 7.17
N ARG A 610 16.00 11.19 7.04
CA ARG A 610 16.86 11.09 5.85
C ARG A 610 17.94 10.00 6.01
N VAL A 611 17.86 9.19 7.06
CA VAL A 611 18.59 7.93 7.16
C VAL A 611 17.60 6.79 6.97
N VAL A 612 17.75 6.07 5.86
CA VAL A 612 16.91 4.93 5.49
C VAL A 612 17.63 3.64 5.86
N ILE A 613 17.00 2.83 6.72
CA ILE A 613 17.53 1.54 7.16
C ILE A 613 16.62 0.41 6.67
N GLY A 614 17.19 -0.50 5.90
CA GLY A 614 16.56 -1.80 5.61
C GLY A 614 16.82 -2.74 6.78
N ILE A 615 15.76 -3.14 7.49
CA ILE A 615 15.87 -4.15 8.54
C ILE A 615 15.99 -5.51 7.85
N VAL A 616 17.09 -6.23 8.12
CA VAL A 616 17.36 -7.59 7.61
C VAL A 616 17.23 -8.58 8.77
N PRO A 617 16.02 -9.11 9.03
CA PRO A 617 15.79 -9.94 10.20
C PRO A 617 16.48 -11.30 10.03
N GLY A 618 17.13 -11.79 11.08
CA GLY A 618 17.56 -13.20 11.18
C GLY A 618 16.41 -14.19 11.35
N LEU A 619 15.17 -13.75 11.12
CA LEU A 619 13.94 -14.53 11.26
C LEU A 619 13.78 -15.49 10.07
N MET A 620 14.46 -16.62 10.13
CA MET A 620 14.31 -17.75 9.20
C MET A 620 13.53 -18.89 9.87
N PHE A 621 13.01 -19.84 9.09
CA PHE A 621 12.28 -20.99 9.62
C PHE A 621 13.15 -21.82 10.60
N PRO A 622 12.60 -22.37 11.69
CA PRO A 622 11.22 -22.20 12.17
C PRO A 622 11.00 -20.82 12.81
N TRP A 623 9.78 -20.30 12.65
CA TRP A 623 9.34 -19.00 13.16
C TRP A 623 8.98 -19.08 14.65
N THR A 624 9.99 -19.09 15.50
CA THR A 624 9.82 -19.13 16.96
C THR A 624 9.48 -17.75 17.53
N ASP A 625 8.79 -17.70 18.66
CA ASP A 625 8.44 -16.42 19.31
C ASP A 625 9.68 -15.62 19.72
N SER A 626 10.79 -16.29 20.07
CA SER A 626 12.07 -15.62 20.36
C SER A 626 12.58 -14.84 19.15
N LYS A 627 12.64 -15.46 17.96
CA LYS A 627 13.11 -14.79 16.74
C LYS A 627 12.20 -13.64 16.33
N ARG A 628 10.88 -13.79 16.53
CA ARG A 628 9.89 -12.73 16.28
C ARG A 628 10.07 -11.56 17.23
N LYS A 629 10.32 -11.84 18.51
CA LYS A 629 10.66 -10.81 19.49
C LYS A 629 11.94 -10.07 19.11
N GLU A 630 12.99 -10.79 18.71
CA GLU A 630 14.25 -10.18 18.25
C GLU A 630 14.05 -9.25 17.05
N PHE A 631 13.20 -9.64 16.09
CA PHE A 631 12.81 -8.77 14.98
C PHE A 631 12.12 -7.49 15.46
N ARG A 632 11.11 -7.61 16.33
CA ARG A 632 10.34 -6.45 16.84
C ARG A 632 11.21 -5.52 17.68
N ASP A 633 12.08 -6.08 18.51
CA ASP A 633 13.05 -5.32 19.31
C ASP A 633 14.03 -4.56 18.40
N ALA A 634 14.53 -5.20 17.33
CA ALA A 634 15.39 -4.57 16.34
C ALA A 634 14.66 -3.45 15.59
N TRP A 635 13.41 -3.68 15.18
CA TRP A 635 12.58 -2.67 14.52
C TRP A 635 12.41 -1.44 15.41
N ASN A 636 12.00 -1.61 16.66
CA ASN A 636 11.85 -0.50 17.61
C ASN A 636 13.17 0.23 17.83
N GLY A 637 14.24 -0.52 18.08
CA GLY A 637 15.54 0.06 18.36
C GLY A 637 16.06 0.95 17.23
N TRP A 638 15.71 0.67 15.97
CA TRP A 638 16.02 1.57 14.85
C TRP A 638 14.99 2.67 14.66
N ALA A 639 13.69 2.37 14.81
CA ALA A 639 12.60 3.33 14.62
C ALA A 639 12.70 4.48 15.63
N ASP A 640 13.03 4.17 16.88
CA ASP A 640 13.12 5.12 18.00
C ASP A 640 14.31 6.08 17.86
N THR A 641 15.21 5.84 16.90
CA THR A 641 16.26 6.82 16.53
C THR A 641 15.75 7.90 15.59
N GLY A 642 14.56 7.74 14.99
CA GLY A 642 14.02 8.64 13.96
C GLY A 642 14.40 8.28 12.52
N ALA A 643 15.07 7.14 12.29
CA ALA A 643 15.35 6.62 10.94
C ALA A 643 14.06 6.15 10.23
N LYS A 644 14.03 6.26 8.90
CA LYS A 644 12.97 5.64 8.07
C LYS A 644 13.28 4.18 7.82
N LEU A 645 12.33 3.30 8.08
CA LEU A 645 12.55 1.85 8.02
C LEU A 645 11.79 1.17 6.89
N TYR A 646 12.43 0.18 6.28
CA TYR A 646 11.76 -0.72 5.35
C TYR A 646 12.16 -2.18 5.64
N LEU A 647 11.26 -3.12 5.36
CA LEU A 647 11.48 -4.53 5.65
C LEU A 647 12.23 -5.19 4.47
N ARG A 648 13.43 -5.73 4.72
CA ARG A 648 14.26 -6.46 3.73
C ARG A 648 14.58 -7.88 4.23
N PRO A 649 13.66 -8.84 4.15
CA PRO A 649 13.87 -10.18 4.69
C PRO A 649 14.24 -11.21 3.63
N ASN A 650 14.71 -12.37 4.10
CA ASN A 650 15.03 -13.56 3.30
C ASN A 650 13.98 -14.69 3.44
N TYR A 651 12.79 -14.38 3.97
CA TYR A 651 11.81 -15.37 4.49
C TYR A 651 11.40 -16.48 3.51
N PHE A 652 11.31 -16.20 2.20
CA PHE A 652 10.84 -17.16 1.20
C PHE A 652 11.95 -18.01 0.56
N LEU A 653 13.18 -17.96 1.09
CA LEU A 653 14.24 -18.89 0.71
C LEU A 653 14.10 -20.27 1.37
N ASP A 654 13.35 -20.35 2.48
CA ASP A 654 13.15 -21.59 3.22
C ASP A 654 12.01 -22.44 2.68
N GLY A 655 12.11 -23.74 2.93
CA GLY A 655 11.03 -24.72 2.74
C GLY A 655 11.13 -25.55 1.48
N HIS A 656 11.96 -25.18 0.48
CA HIS A 656 11.98 -25.86 -0.83
C HIS A 656 10.54 -26.03 -1.36
N ASN A 657 10.13 -27.20 -1.86
CA ASN A 657 8.75 -27.48 -2.23
C ASN A 657 7.87 -28.03 -1.09
N TYR A 658 8.33 -28.01 0.16
CA TYR A 658 7.60 -28.61 1.28
C TYR A 658 6.52 -27.69 1.88
N PRO A 659 5.45 -28.25 2.47
CA PRO A 659 4.31 -27.49 2.98
C PRO A 659 4.61 -26.87 4.35
N ILE A 660 5.45 -25.82 4.37
CA ILE A 660 5.63 -24.96 5.54
C ILE A 660 4.58 -23.84 5.54
N ASN A 661 4.02 -23.53 6.71
CA ASN A 661 3.00 -22.50 6.86
C ASN A 661 3.31 -21.62 8.07
N PHE A 662 3.53 -20.33 7.81
CA PHE A 662 3.79 -19.30 8.81
C PHE A 662 2.97 -18.03 8.54
N ALA A 663 1.91 -18.13 7.71
CA ALA A 663 1.13 -16.99 7.22
C ALA A 663 0.64 -16.07 8.35
N ARG A 664 0.04 -16.62 9.41
CA ARG A 664 -0.42 -15.81 10.57
C ARG A 664 0.71 -15.01 11.22
N LYS A 665 1.85 -15.66 11.49
CA LYS A 665 3.01 -15.01 12.12
C LYS A 665 3.62 -13.95 11.20
N LEU A 666 3.70 -14.23 9.89
CA LEU A 666 4.11 -13.25 8.87
C LEU A 666 3.21 -12.03 8.86
N GLY A 667 1.88 -12.23 8.79
CA GLY A 667 0.91 -11.14 8.81
C GLY A 667 1.06 -10.29 10.07
N ALA A 668 1.20 -10.92 11.24
CA ALA A 668 1.32 -10.21 12.51
C ALA A 668 2.59 -9.34 12.59
N ASP A 669 3.74 -9.88 12.16
CA ASP A 669 5.00 -9.13 12.20
C ASP A 669 5.09 -8.07 11.08
N PHE A 670 4.45 -8.31 9.94
CA PHE A 670 4.30 -7.31 8.89
C PHE A 670 3.45 -6.13 9.36
N LEU A 671 2.28 -6.40 9.95
CA LEU A 671 1.40 -5.38 10.51
C LEU A 671 2.09 -4.59 11.63
N TYR A 672 2.87 -5.28 12.47
CA TYR A 672 3.69 -4.63 13.49
C TYR A 672 4.64 -3.59 12.87
N ALA A 673 5.41 -3.99 11.85
CA ALA A 673 6.33 -3.09 11.16
C ALA A 673 5.60 -1.93 10.46
N LEU A 674 4.49 -2.22 9.78
CA LEU A 674 3.66 -1.22 9.10
C LEU A 674 3.12 -0.17 10.08
N ARG A 675 2.54 -0.61 11.20
CA ARG A 675 2.06 0.24 12.28
C ARG A 675 3.20 1.00 12.97
N ARG A 676 4.47 0.59 12.82
CA ARG A 676 5.65 1.31 13.29
C ARG A 676 6.43 1.99 12.16
N GLY A 677 5.72 2.47 11.14
CA GLY A 677 6.26 3.40 10.14
C GLY A 677 7.01 2.77 8.99
N MET A 678 6.81 1.47 8.70
CA MET A 678 7.34 0.85 7.49
C MET A 678 6.80 1.58 6.25
N PHE A 679 7.68 2.09 5.40
CA PHE A 679 7.27 2.82 4.19
C PHE A 679 7.51 2.03 2.89
N ALA A 680 8.21 0.89 2.98
CA ALA A 680 8.52 0.02 1.85
C ALA A 680 8.85 -1.42 2.27
N THR A 681 8.86 -2.34 1.32
CA THR A 681 9.31 -3.73 1.45
C THR A 681 10.22 -4.13 0.29
N HIS A 682 11.24 -4.95 0.60
CA HIS A 682 12.19 -5.52 -0.36
C HIS A 682 12.49 -6.96 0.07
N PHE A 683 11.58 -7.89 -0.21
CA PHE A 683 11.77 -9.32 0.04
C PHE A 683 12.78 -9.87 -0.95
N ASP A 684 13.87 -10.45 -0.45
CA ASP A 684 15.03 -10.85 -1.25
C ASP A 684 14.70 -11.90 -2.33
N SER A 685 13.66 -12.71 -2.11
CA SER A 685 13.37 -13.87 -2.95
C SER A 685 11.89 -14.18 -3.13
N LEU A 686 11.59 -14.71 -4.31
CA LEU A 686 10.36 -15.37 -4.72
C LEU A 686 10.74 -16.71 -5.34
N THR A 687 10.88 -17.72 -4.50
CA THR A 687 11.23 -19.08 -4.94
C THR A 687 10.05 -19.81 -5.59
N GLY A 688 8.87 -19.20 -5.62
CA GLY A 688 7.72 -19.60 -6.42
C GLY A 688 7.08 -20.90 -5.98
N GLN A 689 6.95 -21.17 -4.68
CA GLN A 689 6.38 -22.42 -4.14
C GLN A 689 4.85 -22.31 -4.00
N TRP A 690 4.18 -22.03 -5.12
CA TRP A 690 2.79 -21.56 -5.17
C TRP A 690 1.76 -22.53 -4.62
N SER A 691 1.98 -23.84 -4.72
CA SER A 691 1.04 -24.86 -4.27
C SER A 691 1.19 -25.20 -2.78
N THR A 692 2.42 -25.42 -2.32
CA THR A 692 2.68 -25.87 -0.93
C THR A 692 2.86 -24.73 0.06
N GLN A 693 3.19 -23.53 -0.41
CA GLN A 693 3.36 -22.32 0.42
C GLN A 693 2.41 -21.19 0.01
N ALA A 694 1.32 -21.51 -0.68
CA ALA A 694 0.34 -20.56 -1.25
C ALA A 694 -0.12 -19.52 -0.22
N LEU A 695 -0.48 -19.98 0.98
CA LEU A 695 -1.05 -19.14 2.03
C LEU A 695 -0.04 -18.08 2.54
N ASN A 696 1.25 -18.41 2.60
CA ASN A 696 2.30 -17.46 3.01
C ASN A 696 2.44 -16.35 1.96
N LEU A 697 2.46 -16.72 0.68
CA LEU A 697 2.60 -15.79 -0.44
C LEU A 697 1.35 -14.91 -0.60
N TYR A 698 0.17 -15.52 -0.43
CA TYR A 698 -1.11 -14.79 -0.45
C TYR A 698 -1.19 -13.81 0.72
N MET A 699 -0.85 -14.23 1.94
CA MET A 699 -0.80 -13.34 3.10
C MET A 699 0.10 -12.14 2.85
N LEU A 700 1.33 -12.33 2.37
CA LEU A 700 2.22 -11.23 2.03
C LEU A 700 1.58 -10.29 1.00
N ALA A 701 1.07 -10.85 -0.09
CA ALA A 701 0.52 -10.09 -1.20
C ALA A 701 -0.67 -9.23 -0.75
N ARG A 702 -1.55 -9.76 0.10
CA ARG A 702 -2.74 -9.07 0.57
C ARG A 702 -2.43 -8.06 1.67
N VAL A 703 -1.64 -8.44 2.68
CA VAL A 703 -1.32 -7.58 3.82
C VAL A 703 -0.56 -6.31 3.40
N GLN A 704 0.19 -6.33 2.30
CA GLN A 704 0.90 -5.13 1.85
C GLN A 704 0.04 -4.14 1.04
N THR A 705 -1.05 -4.60 0.41
CA THR A 705 -1.82 -3.81 -0.56
C THR A 705 -3.28 -3.61 -0.19
N HIS A 706 -3.82 -4.27 0.84
CA HIS A 706 -5.26 -4.20 1.19
C HIS A 706 -5.46 -3.67 2.61
N ILE A 707 -4.58 -2.76 3.04
CA ILE A 707 -4.67 -2.08 4.35
C ILE A 707 -5.34 -0.69 4.22
N ASP A 708 -5.97 -0.42 3.08
CA ASP A 708 -6.43 0.90 2.72
C ASP A 708 -7.60 1.37 3.64
N ALA A 709 -7.31 2.46 4.35
CA ALA A 709 -8.23 3.51 4.79
C ALA A 709 -9.39 3.13 5.73
N GLN A 710 -9.12 3.13 7.05
CA GLN A 710 -9.95 3.68 8.15
C GLN A 710 -9.63 3.12 9.56
N TRP A 711 -8.45 2.56 9.82
CA TRP A 711 -8.25 1.80 11.06
C TRP A 711 -7.46 2.56 12.12
N GLU A 712 -8.13 3.53 12.73
CA GLU A 712 -7.76 4.12 14.04
C GLU A 712 -7.82 3.04 15.13
N ASN A 713 -6.77 2.23 15.26
CA ASN A 713 -6.62 1.28 16.38
C ASN A 713 -5.44 1.57 17.31
N TRP A 714 -4.81 2.74 17.16
CA TRP A 714 -3.61 3.16 17.89
C TRP A 714 -3.80 3.39 19.41
N GLY A 715 -5.01 3.28 19.94
CA GLY A 715 -5.28 3.53 21.36
C GLY A 715 -5.46 2.29 22.25
N ALA A 716 -5.84 1.14 21.68
CA ALA A 716 -6.46 0.05 22.45
C ALA A 716 -5.48 -0.95 23.07
N ASP A 717 -4.32 -1.17 22.44
CA ASP A 717 -3.18 -1.88 23.04
C ASP A 717 -2.44 -0.88 23.95
N VAL A 718 -2.88 -0.82 25.20
CA VAL A 718 -2.43 0.18 26.17
C VAL A 718 -1.22 -0.31 26.97
N ASN A 719 -0.95 -1.61 26.97
CA ASN A 719 0.19 -2.18 27.65
C ASN A 719 1.41 -2.38 26.72
N GLY A 720 1.22 -2.24 25.40
CA GLY A 720 2.24 -2.35 24.37
C GLY A 720 2.69 -3.79 24.07
N ASP A 721 1.91 -4.80 24.48
CA ASP A 721 2.24 -6.21 24.28
C ASP A 721 1.80 -6.75 22.91
N ASN A 722 1.12 -5.92 22.11
CA ASN A 722 0.56 -6.23 20.79
C ASN A 722 -0.55 -7.28 20.83
N SER A 723 -1.21 -7.40 21.97
CA SER A 723 -2.55 -7.92 22.11
C SER A 723 -3.50 -6.81 22.61
N ILE A 724 -4.80 -6.98 22.37
CA ILE A 724 -5.92 -6.24 22.92
C ILE A 724 -6.69 -7.27 23.74
N ASP A 725 -6.26 -7.43 24.99
CA ASP A 725 -6.72 -8.50 25.86
C ASP A 725 -7.04 -8.05 27.30
N LEU A 726 -7.22 -9.02 28.20
CA LEU A 726 -7.51 -8.79 29.62
C LEU A 726 -6.47 -7.92 30.33
N SER A 727 -5.24 -7.96 29.88
CA SER A 727 -4.12 -7.25 30.49
C SER A 727 -4.10 -5.77 30.07
N ASP A 728 -4.58 -5.41 28.89
CA ASP A 728 -4.87 -4.02 28.50
C ASP A 728 -5.95 -3.39 29.36
N LEU A 729 -7.02 -4.14 29.65
CA LEU A 729 -8.06 -3.67 30.56
C LEU A 729 -7.50 -3.35 31.94
N ALA A 730 -6.52 -4.13 32.40
CA ALA A 730 -5.89 -3.93 33.68
C ALA A 730 -5.02 -2.66 33.70
N VAL A 731 -4.32 -2.37 32.61
CA VAL A 731 -3.55 -1.12 32.45
C VAL A 731 -4.49 0.09 32.36
N LEU A 732 -5.55 0.00 31.53
CA LEU A 732 -6.58 1.05 31.41
C LEU A 732 -7.30 1.30 32.74
N SER A 733 -7.65 0.23 33.47
CA SER A 733 -8.23 0.28 34.82
C SER A 733 -7.31 0.98 35.81
N ASN A 734 -6.01 0.68 35.76
CA ASN A 734 -5.04 1.37 36.60
C ASN A 734 -4.92 2.86 36.29
N TRP A 735 -4.98 3.26 35.01
CA TRP A 735 -4.96 4.67 34.63
C TRP A 735 -6.24 5.40 35.05
N TRP A 736 -7.41 4.78 34.86
CA TRP A 736 -8.69 5.34 35.29
C TRP A 736 -8.77 5.54 36.81
N LEU A 737 -8.20 4.62 37.59
CA LEU A 737 -8.28 4.64 39.05
C LEU A 737 -7.22 5.53 39.72
N ASN A 738 -6.06 5.76 39.08
CA ASN A 738 -4.91 6.39 39.73
C ASN A 738 -4.45 7.73 39.13
N ASP A 739 -5.16 8.26 38.11
CA ASP A 739 -4.90 9.58 37.49
C ASP A 739 -3.40 9.87 37.28
N ALA A 740 -2.71 8.94 36.62
CA ALA A 740 -1.27 8.99 36.47
C ALA A 740 -0.86 9.97 35.36
N SER A 741 -0.36 11.15 35.76
CA SER A 741 0.21 12.21 34.92
C SER A 741 1.54 11.84 34.25
N GLY A 742 1.72 10.58 33.83
CA GLY A 742 3.00 10.02 33.38
C GLY A 742 3.14 9.83 31.86
N CYS A 743 2.37 10.52 31.04
CA CYS A 743 2.45 10.39 29.58
C CYS A 743 3.27 11.56 29.01
N GLU A 744 4.40 11.28 28.35
CA GLU A 744 5.13 12.29 27.60
C GLU A 744 4.26 12.82 26.45
N ILE A 745 4.29 14.13 26.28
CA ILE A 745 3.39 14.92 25.44
C ILE A 745 3.69 14.58 23.96
N LYS A 746 3.02 13.54 23.44
CA LYS A 746 2.52 13.34 22.06
C LYS A 746 2.04 11.89 21.88
N ASN A 747 0.76 11.69 22.25
CA ASN A 747 -0.17 10.60 21.89
C ASN A 747 -0.73 9.84 23.10
N LYS A 748 -2.06 9.91 23.22
CA LYS A 748 -2.88 9.53 24.38
C LYS A 748 -2.89 8.00 24.59
N CYS A 749 -2.25 7.53 25.65
CA CYS A 749 -2.42 6.16 26.11
C CYS A 749 -3.70 6.07 26.97
N GLY A 750 -4.78 5.47 26.44
CA GLY A 750 -5.99 5.12 27.19
C GLY A 750 -7.25 5.96 26.97
N ASP A 751 -7.15 7.17 26.43
CA ASP A 751 -8.33 7.92 25.95
C ASP A 751 -8.64 7.48 24.51
N LEU A 752 -9.50 6.48 24.40
CA LEU A 752 -9.84 5.82 23.14
C LEU A 752 -10.86 6.60 22.33
N ASN A 753 -11.54 7.58 22.94
CA ASN A 753 -12.58 8.37 22.30
C ASN A 753 -12.17 9.80 21.93
N GLY A 754 -10.98 10.22 22.36
CA GLY A 754 -10.38 11.50 22.04
C GLY A 754 -10.92 12.69 22.86
N ASP A 755 -11.81 12.45 23.83
CA ASP A 755 -12.48 13.50 24.62
C ASP A 755 -11.61 14.07 25.75
N SER A 756 -10.37 13.57 25.87
CA SER A 756 -9.36 13.94 26.87
C SER A 756 -9.67 13.45 28.28
N LYS A 757 -10.46 12.40 28.40
CA LYS A 757 -10.72 11.65 29.63
C LYS A 757 -10.46 10.17 29.39
N ILE A 758 -10.13 9.45 30.46
CA ILE A 758 -10.16 7.99 30.48
C ILE A 758 -11.37 7.63 31.32
N ASP A 759 -12.42 7.11 30.71
CA ASP A 759 -13.68 6.77 31.39
C ASP A 759 -14.34 5.49 30.85
N MET A 760 -15.53 5.19 31.36
CA MET A 760 -16.26 3.97 30.99
C MET A 760 -16.58 3.84 29.49
N VAL A 761 -16.59 4.94 28.73
CA VAL A 761 -16.73 4.92 27.27
C VAL A 761 -15.47 4.34 26.63
N ASP A 762 -14.28 4.62 27.17
CA ASP A 762 -13.03 4.01 26.73
C ASP A 762 -12.98 2.53 27.09
N PHE A 763 -13.41 2.13 28.30
CA PHE A 763 -13.56 0.71 28.64
C PHE A 763 -14.52 -0.02 27.69
N ALA A 764 -15.65 0.60 27.36
CA ALA A 764 -16.60 0.02 26.42
C ALA A 764 -16.02 -0.10 25.01
N ARG A 765 -15.20 0.88 24.58
CA ARG A 765 -14.53 0.87 23.28
C ARG A 765 -13.40 -0.16 23.21
N LEU A 766 -12.67 -0.37 24.30
CA LEU A 766 -11.70 -1.46 24.45
C LEU A 766 -12.39 -2.83 24.41
N ALA A 767 -13.47 -3.00 25.19
CA ALA A 767 -14.23 -4.24 25.24
C ALA A 767 -14.92 -4.60 23.92
N GLN A 768 -15.29 -3.61 23.10
CA GLN A 768 -15.79 -3.83 21.72
C GLN A 768 -14.68 -4.27 20.75
N LYS A 769 -13.43 -3.90 21.03
CA LYS A 769 -12.25 -4.26 20.25
C LYS A 769 -11.54 -5.50 20.79
N TRP A 770 -12.03 -6.04 21.91
CA TRP A 770 -11.55 -7.26 22.53
C TRP A 770 -11.77 -8.45 21.60
N HIS A 771 -10.70 -9.20 21.34
CA HIS A 771 -10.58 -10.21 20.28
C HIS A 771 -10.24 -9.69 18.86
N ASN A 772 -9.90 -8.41 18.68
CA ASN A 772 -9.46 -7.88 17.37
C ASN A 772 -7.95 -7.95 17.14
N ASP A 773 -7.20 -8.68 17.96
CA ASP A 773 -5.83 -9.02 17.60
C ASP A 773 -5.86 -9.92 16.38
N ASN A 774 -5.47 -9.36 15.23
CA ASN A 774 -5.38 -10.06 13.96
C ASN A 774 -6.69 -10.20 13.17
N SER A 775 -7.74 -9.41 13.45
CA SER A 775 -8.95 -9.45 12.60
C SER A 775 -8.64 -9.21 11.12
N GLU A 776 -7.62 -8.39 10.82
CA GLU A 776 -7.17 -8.15 9.45
C GLU A 776 -6.52 -9.40 8.82
N ILE A 777 -5.72 -10.14 9.60
CA ILE A 777 -5.08 -11.38 9.16
C ILE A 777 -6.13 -12.45 8.96
N GLU A 778 -7.06 -12.62 9.91
CA GLU A 778 -8.15 -13.58 9.77
C GLU A 778 -9.05 -13.25 8.58
N THR A 779 -9.32 -11.97 8.31
CA THR A 779 -10.06 -11.55 7.10
C THR A 779 -9.35 -11.98 5.82
N ILE A 780 -8.03 -11.80 5.73
CA ILE A 780 -7.24 -12.25 4.57
C ILE A 780 -7.26 -13.78 4.44
N LEU A 781 -7.18 -14.50 5.57
CA LEU A 781 -7.23 -15.96 5.58
C LEU A 781 -8.62 -16.47 5.18
N ASP A 782 -9.68 -15.88 5.72
CA ASP A 782 -11.07 -16.21 5.40
C ASP A 782 -11.33 -15.97 3.92
N GLU A 783 -10.89 -14.82 3.38
CA GLU A 783 -10.98 -14.53 1.95
C GLU A 783 -10.29 -15.60 1.08
N PHE A 784 -9.12 -16.08 1.50
CA PHE A 784 -8.39 -17.17 0.84
C PHE A 784 -9.19 -18.48 0.89
N TYR A 785 -9.67 -18.88 2.07
CA TYR A 785 -10.36 -20.15 2.26
C TYR A 785 -11.74 -20.18 1.59
N GLU A 786 -12.51 -19.10 1.69
CA GLU A 786 -13.82 -18.95 1.02
C GLU A 786 -13.72 -19.14 -0.49
N SER A 787 -12.57 -18.81 -1.08
CA SER A 787 -12.30 -19.01 -2.51
C SER A 787 -12.41 -20.48 -2.95
N PHE A 788 -12.28 -21.42 -2.02
CA PHE A 788 -12.41 -22.87 -2.27
C PHE A 788 -13.86 -23.36 -2.20
N GLY A 789 -14.84 -22.49 -1.93
CA GLY A 789 -16.27 -22.81 -1.95
C GLY A 789 -16.61 -24.01 -1.05
N SER A 790 -17.12 -25.09 -1.64
CA SER A 790 -17.54 -26.27 -0.86
C SER A 790 -16.39 -26.98 -0.12
N ALA A 791 -15.14 -26.73 -0.53
CA ALA A 791 -13.95 -27.30 0.11
C ALA A 791 -13.33 -26.39 1.18
N GLU A 792 -13.87 -25.20 1.45
CA GLU A 792 -13.32 -24.19 2.38
C GLU A 792 -12.83 -24.81 3.71
N LEU A 793 -13.72 -25.46 4.46
CA LEU A 793 -13.40 -26.00 5.78
C LEU A 793 -12.33 -27.10 5.74
N ALA A 794 -12.34 -27.92 4.68
CA ALA A 794 -11.36 -29.00 4.51
C ALA A 794 -9.98 -28.46 4.12
N VAL A 795 -9.93 -27.41 3.30
CA VAL A 795 -8.68 -26.72 2.94
C VAL A 795 -8.11 -25.95 4.14
N ARG A 796 -8.97 -25.31 4.94
CA ARG A 796 -8.56 -24.69 6.21
C ARG A 796 -7.91 -25.70 7.14
N ALA A 797 -8.53 -26.87 7.33
CA ALA A 797 -7.96 -27.95 8.13
C ALA A 797 -6.60 -28.45 7.59
N TYR A 798 -6.43 -28.50 6.26
CA TYR A 798 -5.15 -28.85 5.63
C TYR A 798 -4.05 -27.84 5.97
N PHE A 799 -4.31 -26.53 5.85
CA PHE A 799 -3.30 -25.50 6.15
C PHE A 799 -3.07 -25.30 7.65
N ASP A 800 -4.08 -25.44 8.50
CA ASP A 800 -3.94 -25.40 9.97
C ASP A 800 -3.08 -26.56 10.47
N TYR A 801 -3.18 -27.74 9.84
CA TYR A 801 -2.29 -28.86 10.11
C TYR A 801 -0.83 -28.52 9.78
N TRP A 802 -0.56 -27.92 8.61
CA TRP A 802 0.80 -27.51 8.25
C TRP A 802 1.34 -26.38 9.11
N GLN A 803 0.47 -25.48 9.57
CA GLN A 803 0.84 -24.49 10.57
C GLN A 803 1.29 -25.18 11.87
N THR A 804 0.50 -26.15 12.35
CA THR A 804 0.81 -26.93 13.56
C THR A 804 2.15 -27.68 13.42
N VAL A 805 2.42 -28.28 12.26
CA VAL A 805 3.71 -28.95 11.99
C VAL A 805 4.87 -27.94 11.99
N SER A 806 4.66 -26.79 11.36
CA SER A 806 5.66 -25.71 11.26
C SER A 806 5.97 -25.06 12.60
N ASP A 807 4.96 -24.89 13.46
CA ASP A 807 5.09 -24.26 14.77
C ASP A 807 5.75 -25.18 15.81
N ASN A 808 5.54 -26.50 15.69
CA ASN A 808 6.05 -27.47 16.67
C ASN A 808 7.46 -28.00 16.35
N THR A 809 8.00 -27.71 15.15
CA THR A 809 9.34 -28.21 14.82
C THR A 809 10.42 -27.42 15.54
N THR A 810 11.41 -28.16 16.06
CA THR A 810 12.68 -27.61 16.55
C THR A 810 13.81 -27.83 15.55
N VAL A 811 13.55 -28.59 14.47
CA VAL A 811 14.51 -28.82 13.40
C VAL A 811 14.56 -27.59 12.52
N SER A 812 15.76 -27.05 12.37
CA SER A 812 16.07 -25.93 11.48
C SER A 812 17.06 -26.42 10.41
N PRO A 813 16.59 -26.86 9.24
CA PRO A 813 17.47 -27.08 8.11
C PRO A 813 18.26 -25.79 7.86
N ALA A 814 19.56 -25.91 7.60
CA ALA A 814 20.36 -24.76 7.23
C ALA A 814 19.85 -24.17 5.90
N TYR A 815 20.17 -22.90 5.68
CA TYR A 815 19.89 -22.24 4.41
C TYR A 815 20.36 -23.09 3.24
N GLY A 816 19.46 -23.37 2.29
CA GLY A 816 19.78 -24.18 1.12
C GLY A 816 20.09 -25.65 1.41
N SER A 817 19.68 -26.24 2.55
CA SER A 817 19.86 -27.68 2.82
C SER A 817 18.55 -28.45 3.05
N TRP A 818 17.42 -27.82 2.72
CA TRP A 818 16.07 -28.40 2.85
C TRP A 818 15.92 -29.75 2.13
N PHE A 819 16.50 -29.91 0.95
CA PHE A 819 16.47 -31.14 0.14
C PHE A 819 17.38 -32.28 0.66
N ILE A 820 18.06 -32.09 1.80
CA ILE A 820 18.75 -33.15 2.55
C ILE A 820 18.36 -33.23 4.05
N GLY A 821 17.59 -32.26 4.57
CA GLY A 821 17.19 -32.22 5.98
C GLY A 821 15.67 -32.28 6.25
N ALA A 822 14.84 -32.14 5.20
CA ALA A 822 13.39 -32.04 5.34
C ALA A 822 12.72 -33.31 5.89
N ASN A 823 13.28 -34.49 5.65
CA ASN A 823 12.79 -35.78 6.16
C ASN A 823 12.68 -35.85 7.69
N ALA A 824 13.45 -35.03 8.42
CA ALA A 824 13.37 -34.91 9.88
C ALA A 824 12.10 -34.19 10.36
N ILE A 825 11.51 -33.33 9.52
CA ILE A 825 10.25 -32.62 9.77
C ILE A 825 9.09 -33.41 9.15
N PHE A 826 9.21 -33.72 7.86
CA PHE A 826 8.18 -34.35 7.04
C PHE A 826 8.31 -35.88 7.07
N THR A 827 8.17 -36.45 8.26
CA THR A 827 8.20 -37.90 8.46
C THR A 827 7.06 -38.61 7.69
N PRO A 828 7.16 -39.92 7.43
CA PRO A 828 6.07 -40.66 6.77
C PRO A 828 4.71 -40.51 7.45
N GLN A 829 4.67 -40.40 8.78
CA GLN A 829 3.44 -40.20 9.54
C GLN A 829 2.87 -38.78 9.34
N VAL A 830 3.75 -37.77 9.34
CA VAL A 830 3.38 -36.37 9.08
C VAL A 830 2.80 -36.23 7.67
N MET A 831 3.46 -36.83 6.67
CA MET A 831 2.99 -36.81 5.29
C MET A 831 1.68 -37.59 5.11
N ALA A 832 1.52 -38.75 5.74
CA ALA A 832 0.28 -39.52 5.67
C ALA A 832 -0.94 -38.74 6.21
N SER A 833 -0.76 -37.95 7.26
CA SER A 833 -1.82 -37.10 7.81
C SER A 833 -2.17 -35.96 6.84
N GLY A 834 -1.16 -35.33 6.23
CA GLY A 834 -1.36 -34.35 5.16
C GLY A 834 -2.10 -34.92 3.95
N ARG A 835 -1.75 -36.15 3.54
CA ARG A 835 -2.43 -36.88 2.45
C ARG A 835 -3.92 -37.09 2.75
N ALA A 836 -4.25 -37.51 3.98
CA ALA A 836 -5.64 -37.70 4.38
C ALA A 836 -6.44 -36.37 4.32
N LEU A 837 -5.84 -35.26 4.76
CA LEU A 837 -6.47 -33.94 4.74
C LEU A 837 -6.72 -33.42 3.32
N ILE A 838 -5.73 -33.53 2.42
CA ILE A 838 -5.93 -33.08 1.03
C ILE A 838 -6.95 -33.97 0.29
N THR A 839 -7.00 -35.28 0.57
CA THR A 839 -8.05 -36.16 0.03
C THR A 839 -9.45 -35.80 0.55
N ASN A 840 -9.56 -35.36 1.80
CA ASN A 840 -10.83 -34.83 2.32
C ASN A 840 -11.23 -33.53 1.59
N ALA A 841 -10.27 -32.64 1.32
CA ALA A 841 -10.53 -31.44 0.52
C ALA A 841 -10.99 -31.78 -0.90
N GLN A 842 -10.36 -32.77 -1.56
CA GLN A 842 -10.80 -33.25 -2.89
C GLN A 842 -12.24 -33.77 -2.84
N THR A 843 -12.57 -34.53 -1.80
CA THR A 843 -13.93 -35.05 -1.61
C THR A 843 -14.95 -33.93 -1.38
N ALA A 844 -14.59 -32.91 -0.60
CA ALA A 844 -15.44 -31.74 -0.34
C ALA A 844 -15.60 -30.82 -1.57
N ALA A 845 -14.64 -30.84 -2.49
CA ALA A 845 -14.69 -30.07 -3.72
C ALA A 845 -15.67 -30.65 -4.77
N VAL A 846 -15.99 -31.95 -4.69
CA VAL A 846 -16.78 -32.65 -5.72
C VAL A 846 -18.09 -31.93 -6.04
N GLY A 847 -18.29 -31.63 -7.33
CA GLY A 847 -19.48 -30.95 -7.83
C GLY A 847 -19.40 -29.43 -7.83
N ASN A 848 -18.29 -28.85 -7.37
CA ASN A 848 -17.95 -27.43 -7.53
C ASN A 848 -16.68 -27.29 -8.40
N PRO A 849 -16.82 -26.98 -9.71
CA PRO A 849 -15.67 -26.94 -10.63
C PRO A 849 -14.55 -25.96 -10.23
N MET A 850 -14.91 -24.84 -9.57
CA MET A 850 -13.94 -23.88 -9.03
C MET A 850 -13.13 -24.55 -7.91
N ALA A 851 -13.81 -25.14 -6.94
CA ALA A 851 -13.19 -25.85 -5.82
C ALA A 851 -12.33 -27.03 -6.30
N GLU A 852 -12.82 -27.84 -7.24
CA GLU A 852 -12.10 -29.00 -7.78
C GLU A 852 -10.77 -28.57 -8.40
N ARG A 853 -10.78 -27.49 -9.21
CA ARG A 853 -9.57 -26.95 -9.83
C ARG A 853 -8.57 -26.42 -8.80
N LEU A 854 -9.04 -25.67 -7.80
CA LEU A 854 -8.16 -25.10 -6.78
C LEU A 854 -7.55 -26.17 -5.87
N VAL A 855 -8.33 -27.18 -5.48
CA VAL A 855 -7.83 -28.30 -4.66
C VAL A 855 -6.89 -29.22 -5.46
N ASP A 856 -7.17 -29.47 -6.74
CA ASP A 856 -6.26 -30.21 -7.64
C ASP A 856 -4.87 -29.55 -7.73
N PHE A 857 -4.81 -28.22 -7.76
CA PHE A 857 -3.55 -27.48 -7.74
C PHE A 857 -2.75 -27.73 -6.46
N LEU A 858 -3.40 -27.69 -5.28
CA LEU A 858 -2.76 -27.97 -4.00
C LEU A 858 -2.30 -29.43 -3.91
N GLU A 859 -3.11 -30.38 -4.40
CA GLU A 859 -2.78 -31.80 -4.42
C GLU A 859 -1.53 -32.08 -5.25
N LYS A 860 -1.41 -31.45 -6.43
CA LYS A 860 -0.22 -31.61 -7.28
C LYS A 860 1.05 -31.12 -6.60
N GLY A 861 0.96 -30.00 -5.90
CA GLY A 861 2.05 -29.52 -5.04
C GLY A 861 2.46 -30.53 -3.98
N PHE A 862 1.47 -31.11 -3.30
CA PHE A 862 1.71 -32.07 -2.24
C PHE A 862 2.32 -33.39 -2.78
N THR A 863 1.85 -33.87 -3.93
CA THR A 863 2.45 -35.03 -4.63
C THR A 863 3.88 -34.75 -5.08
N ASN A 864 4.21 -33.53 -5.52
CA ASN A 864 5.59 -33.13 -5.80
C ASN A 864 6.46 -33.26 -4.54
N ALA A 865 6.00 -32.74 -3.40
CA ALA A 865 6.72 -32.82 -2.12
C ALA A 865 6.94 -34.28 -1.65
N GLU A 866 5.94 -35.15 -1.77
CA GLU A 866 6.07 -36.58 -1.45
C GLU A 866 7.13 -37.26 -2.34
N LYS A 867 7.10 -37.02 -3.65
CA LYS A 867 8.10 -37.59 -4.57
C LYS A 867 9.50 -37.05 -4.29
N THR A 868 9.63 -35.77 -3.92
CA THR A 868 10.91 -35.20 -3.48
C THR A 868 11.45 -35.91 -2.23
N LEU A 869 10.62 -36.22 -1.23
CA LEU A 869 11.07 -37.01 -0.06
C LEU A 869 11.50 -38.43 -0.42
N ILE A 870 10.81 -39.09 -1.35
CA ILE A 870 11.18 -40.44 -1.80
C ILE A 870 12.56 -40.41 -2.48
N ALA A 871 12.78 -39.45 -3.39
CA ALA A 871 14.06 -39.25 -4.05
C ALA A 871 15.18 -38.92 -3.06
N GLN A 872 14.93 -37.97 -2.15
CA GLN A 872 15.87 -37.59 -1.08
C GLN A 872 16.27 -38.81 -0.24
N LYS A 873 15.31 -39.60 0.25
CA LYS A 873 15.61 -40.77 1.10
C LYS A 873 16.41 -41.84 0.36
N ALA A 874 16.12 -42.04 -0.93
CA ALA A 874 16.90 -42.95 -1.77
C ALA A 874 18.33 -42.43 -1.97
N TRP A 875 18.51 -41.12 -2.14
CA TRP A 875 19.82 -40.47 -2.23
C TRP A 875 20.61 -40.63 -0.94
N GLU A 876 20.02 -40.34 0.21
CA GLU A 876 20.65 -40.54 1.53
C GLU A 876 21.08 -41.99 1.74
N THR A 877 20.25 -42.95 1.29
CA THR A 877 20.59 -44.37 1.35
C THR A 877 21.81 -44.69 0.49
N LEU A 878 21.86 -44.15 -0.73
CA LEU A 878 23.02 -44.29 -1.63
C LEU A 878 24.29 -43.71 -1.00
N GLN A 879 24.24 -42.48 -0.47
CA GLN A 879 25.40 -41.81 0.15
C GLN A 879 25.94 -42.59 1.37
N ASN A 880 25.05 -43.24 2.13
CA ASN A 880 25.44 -44.04 3.29
C ASN A 880 25.82 -45.49 2.95
N THR A 881 25.73 -45.90 1.68
CA THR A 881 26.07 -47.27 1.25
C THR A 881 27.50 -47.30 0.70
N PRO A 882 28.45 -48.03 1.33
CA PRO A 882 29.81 -48.14 0.82
C PRO A 882 29.87 -48.79 -0.57
N TYR A 883 30.87 -48.42 -1.37
CA TYR A 883 31.15 -49.09 -2.65
C TYR A 883 31.34 -50.60 -2.45
N GLY A 884 30.48 -51.41 -3.07
CA GLY A 884 30.47 -52.86 -2.91
C GLY A 884 29.05 -53.46 -2.92
N ALA A 885 28.83 -54.49 -2.11
CA ALA A 885 27.54 -55.18 -2.04
C ALA A 885 26.43 -54.23 -1.55
N GLY A 886 25.39 -54.05 -2.37
CA GLY A 886 24.24 -53.18 -2.08
C GLY A 886 24.31 -51.79 -2.71
N TYR A 887 25.49 -51.33 -3.16
CA TYR A 887 25.64 -50.02 -3.81
C TYR A 887 24.86 -49.92 -5.12
N GLU A 888 24.97 -50.91 -6.01
CA GLU A 888 24.23 -50.92 -7.29
C GLU A 888 22.71 -50.89 -7.09
N ALA A 889 22.21 -51.57 -6.06
CA ALA A 889 20.79 -51.57 -5.71
C ALA A 889 20.34 -50.21 -5.16
N ALA A 890 21.15 -49.59 -4.29
CA ALA A 890 20.89 -48.24 -3.78
C ALA A 890 20.93 -47.18 -4.89
N GLN A 891 21.88 -47.31 -5.83
CA GLN A 891 22.01 -46.43 -6.99
C GLN A 891 20.80 -46.56 -7.92
N THR A 892 20.38 -47.79 -8.21
CA THR A 892 19.18 -48.06 -9.03
C THR A 892 17.92 -47.51 -8.38
N ALA A 893 17.78 -47.66 -7.05
CA ALA A 893 16.64 -47.14 -6.30
C ALA A 893 16.58 -45.61 -6.36
N TRP A 894 17.71 -44.93 -6.18
CA TRP A 894 17.78 -43.48 -6.31
C TRP A 894 17.46 -43.01 -7.74
N GLN A 895 18.07 -43.60 -8.76
CA GLN A 895 17.78 -43.25 -10.16
C GLN A 895 16.31 -43.43 -10.52
N THR A 896 15.68 -44.50 -10.02
CA THR A 896 14.25 -44.76 -10.21
C THR A 896 13.40 -43.67 -9.56
N ALA A 897 13.66 -43.35 -8.29
CA ALA A 897 12.93 -42.32 -7.55
C ALA A 897 13.12 -40.92 -8.16
N TYR A 898 14.34 -40.58 -8.57
CA TYR A 898 14.64 -39.29 -9.19
C TYR A 898 13.99 -39.17 -10.57
N THR A 899 14.00 -40.24 -11.39
CA THR A 899 13.30 -40.26 -12.69
C THR A 899 11.79 -40.12 -12.53
N ASP A 900 11.19 -40.77 -11.52
CA ASP A 900 9.76 -40.61 -11.19
C ASP A 900 9.41 -39.18 -10.79
N LEU A 901 10.25 -38.54 -9.97
CA LEU A 901 10.11 -37.13 -9.60
C LEU A 901 10.17 -36.20 -10.82
N LEU A 902 11.18 -36.35 -11.68
CA LEU A 902 11.35 -35.51 -12.87
C LEU A 902 10.21 -35.71 -13.87
N SER A 903 9.78 -36.96 -14.08
CA SER A 903 8.64 -37.29 -14.96
C SER A 903 7.35 -36.66 -14.45
N TYR A 904 7.14 -36.69 -13.13
CA TYR A 904 5.99 -36.04 -12.52
C TYR A 904 6.03 -34.53 -12.71
N ARG A 905 7.16 -33.87 -12.41
CA ARG A 905 7.32 -32.41 -12.61
C ARG A 905 7.09 -31.98 -14.05
N ALA A 906 7.63 -32.73 -15.01
CA ALA A 906 7.39 -32.49 -16.44
C ALA A 906 5.90 -32.60 -16.83
N SER A 907 5.12 -33.42 -16.11
CA SER A 907 3.68 -33.57 -16.35
C SER A 907 2.81 -32.44 -15.78
N VAL A 908 3.35 -31.63 -14.84
CA VAL A 908 2.61 -30.58 -14.12
C VAL A 908 3.23 -29.18 -14.20
N GLU A 909 4.38 -29.01 -14.86
CA GLU A 909 5.07 -27.71 -14.93
C GLU A 909 4.24 -26.61 -15.60
N ALA A 910 3.37 -26.95 -16.54
CA ALA A 910 2.45 -26.00 -17.19
C ALA A 910 1.33 -25.51 -16.26
N ASP A 911 1.09 -26.18 -15.13
CA ASP A 911 0.16 -25.73 -14.10
C ASP A 911 0.80 -24.69 -13.17
N PHE A 912 2.13 -24.47 -13.23
CA PHE A 912 2.86 -23.50 -12.40
C PHE A 912 2.79 -23.76 -10.88
N ILE A 913 2.67 -25.04 -10.48
CA ILE A 913 2.60 -25.43 -9.06
C ILE A 913 3.83 -24.99 -8.25
N CYS A 914 4.98 -24.82 -8.92
CA CYS A 914 6.19 -24.26 -8.35
C CYS A 914 7.16 -23.73 -9.43
N ASN A 915 8.20 -22.99 -9.02
CA ASN A 915 9.33 -22.62 -9.88
C ASN A 915 10.28 -23.82 -10.08
N MET A 916 10.14 -24.54 -11.20
CA MET A 916 10.95 -25.73 -11.47
C MET A 916 12.45 -25.44 -11.59
N GLY A 917 12.82 -24.25 -12.08
CA GLY A 917 14.22 -23.83 -12.20
C GLY A 917 14.89 -23.65 -10.83
N TRP A 918 14.15 -23.14 -9.84
CA TRP A 918 14.64 -23.04 -8.47
C TRP A 918 14.85 -24.41 -7.83
N LEU A 919 13.90 -25.33 -8.02
CA LEU A 919 14.01 -26.68 -7.46
C LEU A 919 15.22 -27.42 -8.03
N ASN A 920 15.38 -27.37 -9.36
CA ASN A 920 16.52 -27.96 -10.04
C ASN A 920 17.86 -27.39 -9.56
N TYR A 921 17.96 -26.06 -9.43
CA TYR A 921 19.16 -25.41 -8.92
C TYR A 921 19.59 -25.94 -7.54
N CYS A 922 18.64 -26.00 -6.61
CA CYS A 922 18.90 -26.48 -5.26
C CYS A 922 19.34 -27.96 -5.28
N GLU A 923 18.65 -28.79 -6.05
CA GLU A 923 18.88 -30.23 -6.12
C GLU A 923 20.18 -30.58 -6.86
N GLU A 924 20.50 -29.93 -7.98
CA GLU A 924 21.75 -30.16 -8.72
C GLU A 924 22.99 -29.81 -7.90
N SER A 925 22.91 -28.83 -7.00
CA SER A 925 24.06 -28.43 -6.16
C SER A 925 24.50 -29.52 -5.17
N VAL A 926 23.67 -30.55 -4.95
CA VAL A 926 23.92 -31.58 -3.93
C VAL A 926 23.68 -33.01 -4.41
N TRP A 927 22.69 -33.25 -5.26
CA TRP A 927 22.39 -34.60 -5.75
C TRP A 927 23.23 -35.03 -6.96
N ASN A 928 23.87 -34.09 -7.68
CA ASN A 928 24.76 -34.39 -8.81
C ASN A 928 26.21 -34.70 -8.41
#